data_AF-A0A7K8SGR0-F1
#
_entry.id   AF-A0A7K8SGR0-F1
#
_cell.length_a   1.000
_cell.length_b   1.000
_cell.length_c   1.000
_cell.angle_alpha   90.00
_cell.angle_beta   90.00
_cell.angle_gamma   90.00
#
_symmetry.space_group_name_H-M   'P 1'
#
loop_
_entity.id
_entity.type
_entity.pdbx_description
1 polymer ?
#
loop_
_entity_poly.entity_id
_entity_poly.type
_entity_poly.pdbx_seq_one_letter_code
_entity_poly.pdbx_strand_id
1 'polypeptide(L)'
;TKLEVPTINLDGEVTVLAAVPEVVEALESCAMTWQKLISTALEEQLKKVPQGSGPLAELDLWHERSNILSALTEQTKHPDVQKVLEILQEAKSEHIGDLLIVLSDLKKYHVEALDNAKFLSTLERHLKNLTYGTGFNVVLDTMPSLMNALRMVWMISGHYNKDERMVPLMERIAWEISTRVYRAVDLHVLFKEDKAAAKKKIAEAKSTLEQWKRCYLAVRAQIEAYGSEQHWEFDQKRLFKKTDYMAAVCQDLYDILQVVIEEFYNIFGPELKTVTGDPKRIDDLLRRVNGLTSPMEELPFDPFSIRRARDWKLIMEEFREEVAVENIEQIFIENLEDPPLYKGYPPVAGAIYWSQSLFYRIKQPIIRFQEAKGLLTSERGKEIKQMYLQVAKRMKEYEDQKYNHWRVRTEQILPLELKNTLLSVRSVTEEPVTTKQSVHFIVNFSPVLQEIIIETKYIELLGYPVPETARYVALQEHKYLRYADRLKNMLDRYHKLMGTLNEAETKLLDDHIQELWKVFKSGHRRLTWNSLGSIGDFIVRCTEAIRKFELLVHRIHNNSEEISNNLLFIESTNLFKFPLSKNGDQLPNAEEFFEYVKCERAKDLAHMVRKYTAIPQLLIKVEGRVANTNSGKSPKLTSYYAYWENRIYQVLTQLILKNLQAFNAAVLANVALFQTEALLSVPEIILQPNGSEIDKMTAQCIRDCVEVTKHFVRWMHGTCIECPPQRVGEEEVITFSFYTDISQNPLIIEQAVLITQNVHKLLACLCKHLNQWKRYHLLWKSDKGVVMERLAAEKPSCVAFDEELQFYMKVAQEVTQQPLFKDEQFIRLQLAPLAYTVQENARGWVFSLGKLLNEFAREELFSLQEELQVGVFGSCC
;
A
#
# COMPACT_ATOMS: atom_id res chain seq x y z
N THR A 1 51.50 61.70 -38.43
CA THR A 1 52.59 62.13 -39.35
C THR A 1 51.95 62.71 -40.59
N LYS A 2 52.30 63.95 -40.95
CA LYS A 2 51.78 64.66 -42.14
C LYS A 2 52.96 64.96 -43.07
N LEU A 3 52.86 64.62 -44.35
CA LEU A 3 53.85 65.01 -45.36
C LEU A 3 53.63 66.50 -45.69
N GLU A 4 54.63 67.32 -45.45
CA GLU A 4 54.60 68.75 -45.79
C GLU A 4 54.98 68.93 -47.26
N VAL A 5 54.09 69.55 -48.04
CA VAL A 5 54.33 69.87 -49.47
C VAL A 5 55.01 71.24 -49.53
N PRO A 6 56.06 71.43 -50.35
CA PRO A 6 56.79 72.70 -50.40
C PRO A 6 55.90 73.80 -50.98
N THR A 7 56.05 75.04 -50.52
CA THR A 7 55.27 76.23 -50.94
C THR A 7 55.62 76.76 -52.33
N ILE A 8 56.24 75.94 -53.17
CA ILE A 8 56.71 76.29 -54.51
C ILE A 8 55.56 76.08 -55.50
N ASN A 9 55.38 76.99 -56.45
CA ASN A 9 54.32 76.87 -57.45
C ASN A 9 54.64 75.71 -58.41
N LEU A 10 53.84 74.64 -58.33
CA LEU A 10 53.98 73.43 -59.13
C LEU A 10 53.12 73.44 -60.41
N ASP A 11 52.51 74.56 -60.82
CA ASP A 11 51.56 74.60 -61.96
C ASP A 11 52.21 74.45 -63.35
N GLY A 12 53.55 74.45 -63.45
CA GLY A 12 54.29 74.29 -64.71
C GLY A 12 54.38 72.85 -65.27
N GLU A 13 54.86 72.71 -66.51
CA GLU A 13 55.18 71.40 -67.12
C GLU A 13 56.40 70.76 -66.44
N VAL A 14 56.35 69.43 -66.23
CA VAL A 14 57.35 68.65 -65.47
C VAL A 14 58.77 68.81 -66.04
N THR A 15 58.92 68.82 -67.37
CA THR A 15 60.21 68.97 -68.07
C THR A 15 60.84 70.33 -67.87
N VAL A 16 60.01 71.39 -67.70
CA VAL A 16 60.49 72.76 -67.47
C VAL A 16 60.95 72.93 -66.03
N LEU A 17 60.17 72.41 -65.08
CA LEU A 17 60.48 72.50 -63.66
C LEU A 17 61.70 71.63 -63.28
N ALA A 18 61.89 70.50 -63.97
CA ALA A 18 63.06 69.63 -63.79
C ALA A 18 64.38 70.26 -64.27
N ALA A 19 64.34 71.28 -65.13
CA ALA A 19 65.52 71.96 -65.65
C ALA A 19 65.98 73.15 -64.78
N VAL A 20 65.23 73.53 -63.74
CA VAL A 20 65.54 74.66 -62.85
C VAL A 20 66.23 74.17 -61.56
N PRO A 21 67.54 74.45 -61.36
CA PRO A 21 68.31 73.91 -60.24
C PRO A 21 67.75 74.30 -58.86
N GLU A 22 67.33 75.55 -58.67
CA GLU A 22 66.78 76.03 -57.39
C GLU A 22 65.48 75.32 -56.99
N VAL A 23 64.65 74.96 -57.98
CA VAL A 23 63.42 74.19 -57.75
C VAL A 23 63.76 72.75 -57.42
N VAL A 24 64.69 72.13 -58.15
CA VAL A 24 65.13 70.75 -57.89
C VAL A 24 65.77 70.61 -56.50
N GLU A 25 66.68 71.49 -56.09
CA GLU A 25 67.31 71.46 -54.75
C GLU A 25 66.29 71.57 -53.61
N ALA A 26 65.28 72.44 -53.75
CA ALA A 26 64.23 72.59 -52.75
C ALA A 26 63.31 71.35 -52.69
N LEU A 27 63.02 70.73 -53.85
CA LEU A 27 62.28 69.47 -53.92
C LEU A 27 63.09 68.29 -53.37
N GLU A 28 64.41 68.27 -53.54
CA GLU A 28 65.33 67.28 -52.96
C GLU A 28 65.36 67.33 -51.43
N SER A 29 65.42 68.54 -50.86
CA SER A 29 65.33 68.75 -49.40
C SER A 29 63.99 68.24 -48.82
N CYS A 30 62.90 68.47 -49.56
CA CYS A 30 61.58 67.95 -49.21
C CYS A 30 61.53 66.41 -49.30
N ALA A 31 62.08 65.84 -50.38
CA ALA A 31 62.18 64.40 -50.60
C ALA A 31 62.98 63.68 -49.49
N MET A 32 64.12 64.24 -49.06
CA MET A 32 64.92 63.72 -47.93
C MET A 32 64.15 63.78 -46.61
N THR A 33 63.36 64.83 -46.38
CA THR A 33 62.52 64.97 -45.19
C THR A 33 61.40 63.93 -45.19
N TRP A 34 60.73 63.72 -46.33
CA TRP A 34 59.72 62.68 -46.50
C TRP A 34 60.31 61.28 -46.28
N GLN A 35 61.48 60.99 -46.87
CA GLN A 35 62.19 59.73 -46.68
C GLN A 35 62.40 59.45 -45.19
N LYS A 36 63.00 60.40 -44.44
CA LYS A 36 63.26 60.24 -43.00
C LYS A 36 61.99 60.04 -42.19
N LEU A 37 60.93 60.79 -42.48
CA LEU A 37 59.64 60.69 -41.78
C LEU A 37 58.96 59.33 -42.03
N ILE A 38 58.95 58.86 -43.29
CA ILE A 38 58.35 57.58 -43.65
C ILE A 38 59.17 56.42 -43.05
N SER A 39 60.50 56.45 -43.14
CA SER A 39 61.36 55.43 -42.52
C SER A 39 61.17 55.37 -41.00
N THR A 40 61.13 56.52 -40.32
CA THR A 40 60.90 56.56 -38.85
C THR A 40 59.53 56.00 -38.49
N ALA A 41 58.48 56.39 -39.20
CA ALA A 41 57.14 55.89 -38.95
C ALA A 41 57.01 54.38 -39.21
N LEU A 42 57.66 53.87 -40.27
CA LEU A 42 57.72 52.43 -40.55
C LEU A 42 58.46 51.67 -39.46
N GLU A 43 59.63 52.15 -39.03
CA GLU A 43 60.39 51.53 -37.94
C GLU A 43 59.59 51.49 -36.62
N GLU A 44 58.94 52.59 -36.25
CA GLU A 44 58.07 52.65 -35.08
C GLU A 44 56.95 51.63 -35.17
N GLN A 45 56.26 51.55 -36.32
CA GLN A 45 55.19 50.57 -36.51
C GLN A 45 55.72 49.15 -36.43
N LEU A 46 56.87 48.82 -37.05
CA LEU A 46 57.44 47.47 -37.03
C LEU A 46 57.91 47.02 -35.64
N LYS A 47 58.38 47.94 -34.79
CA LYS A 47 58.83 47.65 -33.41
C LYS A 47 57.68 47.48 -32.40
N LYS A 48 56.46 47.96 -32.70
CA LYS A 48 55.31 47.81 -31.79
C LYS A 48 54.94 46.35 -31.53
N VAL A 49 54.65 46.05 -30.28
CA VAL A 49 54.13 44.77 -29.79
C VAL A 49 52.71 44.91 -29.26
N PRO A 50 51.89 43.85 -29.24
CA PRO A 50 50.51 43.94 -28.79
C PRO A 50 50.40 44.30 -27.29
N GLN A 51 49.51 45.24 -26.95
CA GLN A 51 49.31 45.70 -25.57
C GLN A 51 48.31 44.80 -24.82
N GLY A 52 48.82 43.94 -23.94
CA GLY A 52 48.02 42.99 -23.13
C GLY A 52 48.36 41.53 -23.45
N SER A 53 47.86 40.59 -22.65
CA SER A 53 48.15 39.15 -22.79
C SER A 53 47.07 38.37 -23.55
N GLY A 54 45.89 38.96 -23.75
CA GLY A 54 44.78 38.35 -24.48
C GLY A 54 44.94 38.41 -26.00
N PRO A 55 44.06 37.70 -26.75
CA PRO A 55 44.12 37.63 -28.21
C PRO A 55 43.57 38.87 -28.91
N LEU A 56 42.68 39.64 -28.26
CA LEU A 56 42.16 40.90 -28.81
C LEU A 56 43.26 41.95 -29.02
N ALA A 57 44.31 41.93 -28.18
CA ALA A 57 45.44 42.84 -28.32
C ALA A 57 46.18 42.69 -29.67
N GLU A 58 46.25 41.47 -30.22
CA GLU A 58 46.86 41.22 -31.54
C GLU A 58 46.01 41.84 -32.66
N LEU A 59 44.69 41.73 -32.55
CA LEU A 59 43.74 42.33 -33.48
C LEU A 59 43.85 43.86 -33.46
N ASP A 60 43.88 44.47 -32.27
CA ASP A 60 44.00 45.91 -32.10
C ASP A 60 45.31 46.45 -32.70
N LEU A 61 46.42 45.72 -32.51
CA LEU A 61 47.72 46.08 -33.10
C LEU A 61 47.67 46.15 -34.63
N TRP A 62 47.10 45.13 -35.29
CA TRP A 62 47.03 45.09 -36.75
C TRP A 62 46.04 46.12 -37.32
N HIS A 63 44.95 46.42 -36.62
CA HIS A 63 44.08 47.54 -36.99
C HIS A 63 44.79 48.89 -36.87
N GLU A 64 45.48 49.13 -35.76
CA GLU A 64 46.24 50.38 -35.56
C GLU A 64 47.32 50.54 -36.64
N ARG A 65 48.09 49.47 -36.91
CA ARG A 65 49.14 49.46 -37.95
C ARG A 65 48.54 49.69 -39.34
N SER A 66 47.44 49.03 -39.67
CA SER A 66 46.74 49.23 -40.95
C SER A 66 46.24 50.66 -41.11
N ASN A 67 45.62 51.25 -40.07
CA ASN A 67 45.10 52.62 -40.11
C ASN A 67 46.23 53.64 -40.31
N ILE A 68 47.35 53.50 -39.57
CA ILE A 68 48.48 54.43 -39.66
C ILE A 68 49.17 54.35 -41.03
N LEU A 69 49.44 53.13 -41.53
CA LEU A 69 50.09 52.95 -42.83
C LEU A 69 49.17 53.32 -44.01
N SER A 70 47.86 53.13 -43.88
CA SER A 70 46.86 53.59 -44.86
C SER A 70 46.84 55.11 -44.92
N ALA A 71 46.81 55.79 -43.77
CA ALA A 71 46.84 57.25 -43.71
C ALA A 71 48.13 57.84 -44.32
N LEU A 72 49.28 57.19 -44.11
CA LEU A 72 50.54 57.58 -44.74
C LEU A 72 50.53 57.32 -46.25
N THR A 73 50.01 56.18 -46.70
CA THR A 73 49.94 55.83 -48.12
C THR A 73 49.02 56.77 -48.88
N GLU A 74 47.86 57.15 -48.33
CA GLU A 74 46.96 58.14 -48.95
C GLU A 74 47.61 59.51 -49.11
N GLN A 75 48.43 59.95 -48.15
CA GLN A 75 49.19 61.20 -48.29
C GLN A 75 50.19 61.15 -49.45
N THR A 76 50.80 59.99 -49.73
CA THR A 76 51.71 59.84 -50.88
C THR A 76 51.01 59.89 -52.23
N LYS A 77 49.70 59.61 -52.29
CA LYS A 77 48.90 59.66 -53.52
C LYS A 77 48.39 61.07 -53.85
N HIS A 78 48.64 62.06 -52.99
CA HIS A 78 48.25 63.44 -53.26
C HIS A 78 48.87 63.93 -54.58
N PRO A 79 48.11 64.62 -55.45
CA PRO A 79 48.59 65.01 -56.78
C PRO A 79 49.89 65.82 -56.73
N ASP A 80 50.03 66.71 -55.75
CA ASP A 80 51.26 67.51 -55.58
C ASP A 80 52.47 66.64 -55.22
N VAL A 81 52.29 65.59 -54.41
CA VAL A 81 53.37 64.66 -54.02
C VAL A 81 53.76 63.80 -55.21
N GLN A 82 52.80 63.34 -56.02
CA GLN A 82 53.08 62.61 -57.26
C GLN A 82 53.82 63.49 -58.28
N LYS A 83 53.42 64.75 -58.42
CA LYS A 83 54.07 65.71 -59.32
C LYS A 83 55.52 66.00 -58.91
N VAL A 84 55.79 66.11 -57.61
CA VAL A 84 57.17 66.23 -57.08
C VAL A 84 58.02 65.01 -57.42
N LEU A 85 57.47 63.80 -57.30
CA LEU A 85 58.17 62.57 -57.68
C LEU A 85 58.47 62.51 -59.19
N GLU A 86 57.54 62.92 -60.05
CA GLU A 86 57.73 62.98 -61.50
C GLU A 86 58.83 63.99 -61.90
N ILE A 87 58.85 65.17 -61.27
CA ILE A 87 59.88 66.20 -61.52
C ILE A 87 61.28 65.70 -61.11
N LEU A 88 61.40 65.09 -59.93
CA LEU A 88 62.68 64.57 -59.44
C LEU A 88 63.18 63.36 -60.24
N GLN A 89 62.27 62.56 -60.83
CA GLN A 89 62.62 61.47 -61.74
C GLN A 89 63.14 62.00 -63.09
N GLU A 90 62.47 62.99 -63.66
CA GLU A 90 62.89 63.62 -64.92
C GLU A 90 64.24 64.35 -64.77
N ALA A 91 64.45 65.01 -63.61
CA ALA A 91 65.72 65.66 -63.25
C ALA A 91 66.88 64.68 -62.93
N LYS A 92 66.61 63.37 -62.85
CA LYS A 92 67.58 62.32 -62.46
C LYS A 92 68.34 62.63 -61.17
N SER A 93 67.63 63.12 -60.16
CA SER A 93 68.20 63.40 -58.83
C SER A 93 68.83 62.16 -58.19
N GLU A 94 69.93 62.31 -57.46
CA GLU A 94 70.56 61.20 -56.71
C GLU A 94 69.67 60.72 -55.54
N HIS A 95 68.82 61.60 -54.99
CA HIS A 95 67.99 61.31 -53.80
C HIS A 95 66.65 60.63 -54.10
N ILE A 96 66.22 60.59 -55.36
CA ILE A 96 64.94 59.97 -55.75
C ILE A 96 64.98 58.45 -55.58
N GLY A 97 66.15 57.82 -55.77
CA GLY A 97 66.33 56.37 -55.64
C GLY A 97 65.98 55.86 -54.25
N ASP A 98 66.54 56.49 -53.22
CA ASP A 98 66.30 56.09 -51.82
C ASP A 98 64.86 56.37 -51.37
N LEU A 99 64.25 57.48 -51.81
CA LEU A 99 62.86 57.77 -51.53
C LEU A 99 61.92 56.76 -52.19
N LEU A 100 62.20 56.33 -53.43
CA LEU A 100 61.40 55.30 -54.12
C LEU A 100 61.49 53.94 -53.41
N ILE A 101 62.64 53.59 -52.83
CA ILE A 101 62.79 52.38 -52.00
C ILE A 101 61.88 52.47 -50.76
N VAL A 102 61.93 53.58 -50.02
CA VAL A 102 61.11 53.77 -48.81
C VAL A 102 59.61 53.81 -49.13
N LEU A 103 59.20 54.38 -50.28
CA LEU A 103 57.82 54.35 -50.76
C LEU A 103 57.38 52.94 -51.20
N SER A 104 58.28 52.16 -51.78
CA SER A 104 58.03 50.75 -52.13
C SER A 104 57.82 49.91 -50.86
N ASP A 105 58.67 50.11 -49.85
CA ASP A 105 58.54 49.47 -48.54
C ASP A 105 57.23 49.88 -47.84
N LEU A 106 56.87 51.18 -47.87
CA LEU A 106 55.60 51.67 -47.34
C LEU A 106 54.41 50.96 -48.01
N LYS A 107 54.39 50.86 -49.34
CA LYS A 107 53.33 50.16 -50.08
C LYS A 107 53.27 48.68 -49.71
N LYS A 108 54.42 48.01 -49.62
CA LYS A 108 54.54 46.60 -49.23
C LYS A 108 53.97 46.35 -47.83
N TYR A 109 54.41 47.12 -46.83
CA TYR A 109 53.93 46.97 -45.45
C TYR A 109 52.48 47.43 -45.27
N HIS A 110 52.02 48.40 -46.05
CA HIS A 110 50.61 48.81 -46.06
C HIS A 110 49.70 47.68 -46.57
N VAL A 111 50.03 47.06 -47.71
CA VAL A 111 49.27 45.92 -48.26
C VAL A 111 49.23 44.77 -47.27
N GLU A 112 50.37 44.44 -46.67
CA GLU A 112 50.48 43.41 -45.64
C GLU A 112 49.62 43.73 -44.40
N ALA A 113 49.68 44.95 -43.87
CA ALA A 113 48.91 45.35 -42.70
C ALA A 113 47.39 45.36 -42.97
N LEU A 114 46.98 45.81 -44.16
CA LEU A 114 45.58 45.84 -44.58
C LEU A 114 45.01 44.43 -44.71
N ASP A 115 45.74 43.52 -45.36
CA ASP A 115 45.33 42.13 -45.56
C ASP A 115 45.23 41.38 -44.23
N ASN A 116 46.26 41.50 -43.38
CA ASN A 116 46.27 40.89 -42.05
C ASN A 116 45.13 41.40 -41.17
N ALA A 117 44.88 42.72 -41.14
CA ALA A 117 43.77 43.29 -40.37
C ALA A 117 42.41 42.76 -40.85
N LYS A 118 42.22 42.62 -42.16
CA LYS A 118 40.99 42.05 -42.74
C LYS A 118 40.79 40.59 -42.35
N PHE A 119 41.82 39.76 -42.43
CA PHE A 119 41.73 38.36 -42.03
C PHE A 119 41.49 38.20 -40.53
N LEU A 120 42.19 38.96 -39.68
CA LEU A 120 41.99 38.93 -38.23
C LEU A 120 40.61 39.44 -37.81
N SER A 121 40.02 40.40 -38.52
CA SER A 121 38.64 40.87 -38.27
C SER A 121 37.61 39.74 -38.35
N THR A 122 37.87 38.69 -39.15
CA THR A 122 36.98 37.53 -39.24
C THR A 122 36.94 36.71 -37.93
N LEU A 123 37.95 36.84 -37.08
CA LEU A 123 38.08 36.16 -35.80
C LEU A 123 37.49 36.96 -34.64
N GLU A 124 37.25 38.27 -34.81
CA GLU A 124 36.91 39.21 -33.73
C GLU A 124 35.74 38.75 -32.86
N ARG A 125 34.64 38.30 -33.50
CA ARG A 125 33.46 37.79 -32.78
C ARG A 125 33.79 36.59 -31.90
N HIS A 126 34.58 35.66 -32.42
CA HIS A 126 34.99 34.45 -31.69
C HIS A 126 35.91 34.82 -30.51
N LEU A 127 36.85 35.75 -30.71
CA LEU A 127 37.74 36.23 -29.65
C LEU A 127 36.99 37.01 -28.55
N LYS A 128 35.96 37.80 -28.92
CA LYS A 128 35.06 38.46 -27.96
C LYS A 128 34.23 37.46 -27.16
N ASN A 129 33.71 36.40 -27.79
CA ASN A 129 33.01 35.33 -27.09
C ASN A 129 33.92 34.61 -26.07
N LEU A 130 35.18 34.35 -26.42
CA LEU A 130 36.16 33.80 -25.47
C LEU A 130 36.43 34.74 -24.30
N THR A 131 36.56 36.04 -24.56
CA THR A 131 36.96 37.04 -23.53
C THR A 131 35.81 37.48 -22.63
N TYR A 132 34.58 37.60 -23.17
CA TYR A 132 33.43 38.17 -22.46
C TYR A 132 32.21 37.23 -22.32
N GLY A 133 32.24 36.02 -22.86
CA GLY A 133 31.17 35.02 -22.69
C GLY A 133 30.83 34.73 -21.22
N THR A 134 29.54 34.52 -20.93
CA THR A 134 28.97 34.40 -19.58
C THR A 134 29.21 33.04 -18.90
N GLY A 135 29.57 31.99 -19.64
CA GLY A 135 29.80 30.65 -19.12
C GLY A 135 30.67 29.77 -20.02
N PHE A 136 31.09 28.61 -19.50
CA PHE A 136 31.94 27.66 -20.23
C PHE A 136 31.26 27.06 -21.47
N ASN A 137 29.94 26.95 -21.47
CA ASN A 137 29.14 26.53 -22.63
C ASN A 137 29.39 27.42 -23.86
N VAL A 138 29.36 28.75 -23.68
CA VAL A 138 29.59 29.71 -24.78
C VAL A 138 31.01 29.55 -25.36
N VAL A 139 31.98 29.29 -24.49
CA VAL A 139 33.38 29.05 -24.88
C VAL A 139 33.50 27.72 -25.65
N LEU A 140 32.93 26.65 -25.13
CA LEU A 140 32.92 25.32 -25.74
C LEU A 140 32.30 25.31 -27.13
N ASP A 141 31.16 25.99 -27.31
CA ASP A 141 30.46 26.08 -28.60
C ASP A 141 31.23 26.95 -29.62
N THR A 142 31.99 27.94 -29.15
CA THR A 142 32.78 28.85 -29.99
C THR A 142 34.12 28.23 -30.42
N MET A 143 34.65 27.23 -29.71
CA MET A 143 35.98 26.66 -29.99
C MET A 143 36.10 25.98 -31.37
N PRO A 144 35.17 25.12 -31.82
CA PRO A 144 35.26 24.50 -33.14
C PRO A 144 35.18 25.52 -34.28
N SER A 145 34.29 26.51 -34.18
CA SER A 145 34.14 27.56 -35.19
C SER A 145 35.35 28.49 -35.24
N LEU A 146 35.92 28.86 -34.07
CA LEU A 146 37.17 29.61 -34.01
C LEU A 146 38.33 28.86 -34.66
N MET A 147 38.51 27.56 -34.36
CA MET A 147 39.62 26.78 -34.91
C MET A 147 39.50 26.62 -36.42
N ASN A 148 38.27 26.45 -36.95
CA ASN A 148 38.02 26.45 -38.38
C ASN A 148 38.27 27.83 -39.02
N ALA A 149 37.94 28.92 -38.33
CA ALA A 149 38.24 30.26 -38.82
C ALA A 149 39.76 30.52 -38.87
N LEU A 150 40.51 30.09 -37.85
CA LEU A 150 41.98 30.12 -37.84
C LEU A 150 42.58 29.28 -38.98
N ARG A 151 41.99 28.10 -39.27
CA ARG A 151 42.35 27.29 -40.44
C ARG A 151 42.15 28.06 -41.75
N MET A 152 41.02 28.74 -41.92
CA MET A 152 40.76 29.51 -43.13
C MET A 152 41.73 30.68 -43.29
N VAL A 153 42.07 31.37 -42.19
CA VAL A 153 43.10 32.43 -42.20
C VAL A 153 44.47 31.86 -42.62
N TRP A 154 44.85 30.69 -42.12
CA TRP A 154 46.09 30.02 -42.51
C TRP A 154 46.16 29.64 -43.98
N MET A 155 45.08 29.07 -44.51
CA MET A 155 45.05 28.57 -45.88
C MET A 155 44.97 29.69 -46.93
N ILE A 156 44.36 30.84 -46.58
CA ILE A 156 44.00 31.88 -47.56
C ILE A 156 44.87 33.13 -47.42
N SER A 157 45.33 33.48 -46.22
CA SER A 157 46.12 34.70 -46.03
C SER A 157 47.49 34.58 -46.68
N GLY A 158 47.84 35.55 -47.52
CA GLY A 158 49.17 35.59 -48.17
C GLY A 158 50.29 36.08 -47.24
N HIS A 159 49.94 36.70 -46.11
CA HIS A 159 50.90 37.33 -45.20
C HIS A 159 50.80 36.84 -43.75
N TYR A 160 49.65 36.36 -43.29
CA TYR A 160 49.46 35.87 -41.92
C TYR A 160 49.71 34.37 -41.75
N ASN A 161 49.90 33.62 -42.84
CA ASN A 161 50.16 32.18 -42.86
C ASN A 161 51.59 31.78 -42.44
N LYS A 162 52.17 32.48 -41.48
CA LYS A 162 53.53 32.23 -40.96
C LYS A 162 53.48 31.83 -39.49
N ASP A 163 54.32 30.87 -39.10
CA ASP A 163 54.45 30.42 -37.72
C ASP A 163 54.73 31.56 -36.75
N GLU A 164 55.56 32.52 -37.16
CA GLU A 164 55.94 33.70 -36.39
C GLU A 164 54.74 34.57 -35.96
N ARG A 165 53.59 34.46 -36.64
CA ARG A 165 52.37 35.24 -36.38
C ARG A 165 51.23 34.40 -35.80
N MET A 166 51.05 33.19 -36.32
CA MET A 166 49.98 32.31 -35.84
C MET A 166 50.26 31.73 -34.47
N VAL A 167 51.51 31.36 -34.17
CA VAL A 167 51.85 30.77 -32.86
C VAL A 167 51.61 31.76 -31.72
N PRO A 168 52.07 33.03 -31.76
CA PRO A 168 51.76 34.01 -30.72
C PRO A 168 50.25 34.26 -30.53
N LEU A 169 49.47 34.29 -31.61
CA LEU A 169 48.01 34.44 -31.52
C LEU A 169 47.37 33.23 -30.81
N MET A 170 47.79 32.01 -31.15
CA MET A 170 47.30 30.80 -30.49
C MET A 170 47.73 30.69 -29.03
N GLU A 171 48.94 31.17 -28.67
CA GLU A 171 49.38 31.27 -27.27
C GLU A 171 48.50 32.25 -26.48
N ARG A 172 48.13 33.38 -27.07
CA ARG A 172 47.21 34.36 -26.47
C ARG A 172 45.80 33.79 -26.27
N ILE A 173 45.31 32.98 -27.22
CA ILE A 173 44.04 32.26 -27.08
C ILE A 173 44.11 31.22 -25.95
N ALA A 174 45.18 30.42 -25.89
CA ALA A 174 45.40 29.46 -24.81
C ALA A 174 45.52 30.15 -23.43
N TRP A 175 46.13 31.34 -23.38
CA TRP A 175 46.20 32.16 -22.18
C TRP A 175 44.81 32.63 -21.71
N GLU A 176 43.95 33.09 -22.63
CA GLU A 176 42.59 33.52 -22.30
C GLU A 176 41.76 32.35 -21.75
N ILE A 177 41.81 31.19 -22.40
CA ILE A 177 41.12 29.97 -21.95
C ILE A 177 41.59 29.56 -20.55
N SER A 178 42.91 29.59 -20.31
CA SER A 178 43.49 29.29 -19.00
C SER A 178 43.00 30.28 -17.93
N THR A 179 42.95 31.57 -18.27
CA THR A 179 42.51 32.64 -17.35
C THR A 179 41.04 32.50 -16.98
N ARG A 180 40.19 32.07 -17.92
CA ARG A 180 38.78 31.77 -17.65
C ARG A 180 38.59 30.64 -16.66
N VAL A 181 39.32 29.54 -16.83
CA VAL A 181 39.26 28.40 -15.89
C VAL A 181 39.76 28.80 -14.52
N TYR A 182 40.90 29.50 -14.46
CA TYR A 182 41.47 29.98 -13.21
C TYR A 182 40.50 30.86 -12.41
N ARG A 183 39.78 31.77 -13.06
CA ARG A 183 38.81 32.66 -12.39
C ARG A 183 37.52 31.94 -11.94
N ALA A 184 37.14 30.88 -12.62
CA ALA A 184 35.89 30.18 -12.34
C ALA A 184 36.04 29.08 -11.27
N VAL A 185 37.24 28.50 -11.12
CA VAL A 185 37.52 27.41 -10.19
C VAL A 185 38.40 27.93 -9.04
N ASP A 186 37.78 28.47 -7.99
CA ASP A 186 38.45 28.87 -6.75
C ASP A 186 38.26 27.80 -5.66
N LEU A 187 39.36 27.16 -5.23
CA LEU A 187 39.36 26.09 -4.23
C LEU A 187 38.73 26.50 -2.90
N HIS A 188 38.90 27.76 -2.46
CA HIS A 188 38.44 28.22 -1.15
C HIS A 188 36.92 28.30 -1.05
N VAL A 189 36.26 28.36 -2.21
CA VAL A 189 34.80 28.47 -2.35
C VAL A 189 34.22 27.17 -2.92
N LEU A 190 34.96 26.47 -3.78
CA LEU A 190 34.51 25.28 -4.50
C LEU A 190 33.95 24.17 -3.59
N PHE A 191 34.61 23.89 -2.46
CA PHE A 191 34.18 22.85 -1.52
C PHE A 191 33.05 23.30 -0.57
N LYS A 192 32.74 24.61 -0.53
CA LYS A 192 31.65 25.21 0.26
C LYS A 192 30.34 25.36 -0.52
N GLU A 193 30.41 25.27 -1.85
CA GLU A 193 29.23 25.30 -2.72
C GLU A 193 28.45 23.97 -2.65
N ASP A 194 27.26 23.96 -3.27
CA ASP A 194 26.54 22.71 -3.49
C ASP A 194 27.42 21.71 -4.26
N LYS A 195 27.55 20.49 -3.74
CA LYS A 195 28.52 19.51 -4.22
C LYS A 195 28.26 19.08 -5.67
N ALA A 196 26.99 18.99 -6.08
CA ALA A 196 26.62 18.67 -7.46
C ALA A 196 26.93 19.84 -8.41
N ALA A 197 26.68 21.07 -7.97
CA ALA A 197 27.05 22.28 -8.71
C ALA A 197 28.58 22.42 -8.87
N ALA A 198 29.35 22.18 -7.81
CA ALA A 198 30.82 22.21 -7.83
C ALA A 198 31.39 21.17 -8.81
N LYS A 199 30.89 19.92 -8.76
CA LYS A 199 31.30 18.84 -9.68
C LYS A 199 31.01 19.20 -11.14
N LYS A 200 29.83 19.73 -11.43
CA LYS A 200 29.46 20.19 -12.78
C LYS A 200 30.40 21.31 -13.28
N LYS A 201 30.68 22.29 -12.43
CA LYS A 201 31.57 23.42 -12.75
C LYS A 201 32.98 22.96 -13.12
N ILE A 202 33.55 22.03 -12.37
CA ILE A 202 34.89 21.47 -12.66
C ILE A 202 34.89 20.65 -13.95
N ALA A 203 33.84 19.85 -14.20
CA ALA A 203 33.71 19.08 -15.43
C ALA A 203 33.66 19.98 -16.67
N GLU A 204 32.89 21.08 -16.60
CA GLU A 204 32.82 22.08 -17.69
C GLU A 204 34.16 22.81 -17.89
N ALA A 205 34.86 23.17 -16.81
CA ALA A 205 36.19 23.78 -16.87
C ALA A 205 37.23 22.84 -17.52
N LYS A 206 37.24 21.56 -17.11
CA LYS A 206 38.09 20.53 -17.71
C LYS A 206 37.78 20.33 -19.20
N SER A 207 36.51 20.19 -19.54
CA SER A 207 36.05 20.02 -20.92
C SER A 207 36.53 21.19 -21.79
N THR A 208 36.47 22.42 -21.28
CA THR A 208 36.93 23.62 -21.99
C THR A 208 38.43 23.54 -22.34
N LEU A 209 39.27 23.10 -21.40
CA LEU A 209 40.72 22.95 -21.63
C LEU A 209 41.04 21.83 -22.62
N GLU A 210 40.35 20.68 -22.52
CA GLU A 210 40.55 19.56 -23.44
C GLU A 210 40.04 19.87 -24.85
N GLN A 211 38.92 20.58 -24.96
CA GLN A 211 38.28 20.91 -26.23
C GLN A 211 39.16 21.80 -27.10
N TRP A 212 39.94 22.71 -26.51
CA TRP A 212 40.95 23.51 -27.21
C TRP A 212 41.95 22.62 -27.98
N LYS A 213 42.52 21.63 -27.30
CA LYS A 213 43.48 20.69 -27.89
C LYS A 213 42.82 19.75 -28.89
N ARG A 214 41.61 19.26 -28.60
CA ARG A 214 40.84 18.39 -29.51
C ARG A 214 40.52 19.10 -30.83
N CYS A 215 40.02 20.34 -30.78
CA CYS A 215 39.74 21.13 -31.97
C CYS A 215 40.99 21.35 -32.82
N TYR A 216 42.14 21.66 -32.18
CA TYR A 216 43.40 21.83 -32.88
C TYR A 216 43.84 20.55 -33.63
N LEU A 217 43.83 19.41 -32.94
CA LEU A 217 44.21 18.12 -33.53
C LEU A 217 43.22 17.67 -34.63
N ALA A 218 41.94 17.96 -34.47
CA ALA A 218 40.93 17.67 -35.49
C ALA A 218 41.18 18.49 -36.78
N VAL A 219 41.48 19.78 -36.65
CA VAL A 219 41.84 20.63 -37.79
C VAL A 219 43.16 20.21 -38.43
N ARG A 220 44.16 19.82 -37.64
CA ARG A 220 45.41 19.24 -38.13
C ARG A 220 45.14 18.01 -39.02
N ALA A 221 44.39 17.05 -38.51
CA ALA A 221 44.05 15.82 -39.23
C ALA A 221 43.28 16.10 -40.53
N GLN A 222 42.41 17.12 -40.53
CA GLN A 222 41.73 17.55 -41.76
C GLN A 222 42.74 18.07 -42.79
N ILE A 223 43.65 18.96 -42.41
CA ILE A 223 44.64 19.54 -43.33
C ILE A 223 45.58 18.48 -43.90
N GLU A 224 46.02 17.52 -43.07
CA GLU A 224 46.80 16.36 -43.51
C GLU A 224 46.05 15.49 -44.53
N ALA A 225 44.74 15.29 -44.33
CA ALA A 225 43.90 14.52 -45.26
C ALA A 225 43.68 15.22 -46.62
N TYR A 226 43.74 16.55 -46.68
CA TYR A 226 43.60 17.32 -47.92
C TYR A 226 44.91 17.42 -48.73
N GLY A 227 46.03 16.90 -48.21
CA GLY A 227 47.30 16.84 -48.95
C GLY A 227 47.93 18.21 -49.25
N SER A 228 47.69 19.22 -48.41
CA SER A 228 48.25 20.57 -48.60
C SER A 228 49.75 20.63 -48.28
N GLU A 229 50.52 21.39 -49.07
CA GLU A 229 51.96 21.63 -48.80
C GLU A 229 52.21 22.43 -47.50
N GLN A 230 51.21 23.16 -47.00
CA GLN A 230 51.30 23.94 -45.76
C GLN A 230 50.98 23.05 -44.54
N HIS A 231 51.99 22.75 -43.73
CA HIS A 231 51.86 21.87 -42.56
C HIS A 231 51.32 22.65 -41.35
N TRP A 232 50.19 22.20 -40.80
CA TRP A 232 49.58 22.77 -39.58
C TRP A 232 50.16 22.09 -38.33
N GLU A 233 51.46 22.32 -38.08
CA GLU A 233 52.18 21.74 -36.95
C GLU A 233 52.96 22.81 -36.18
N PHE A 234 52.50 23.10 -34.98
CA PHE A 234 53.12 24.08 -34.07
C PHE A 234 53.67 23.38 -32.83
N ASP A 235 54.55 24.07 -32.09
CA ASP A 235 55.08 23.55 -30.84
C ASP A 235 53.96 23.32 -29.81
N GLN A 236 53.57 22.05 -29.68
CA GLN A 236 52.53 21.60 -28.78
C GLN A 236 52.84 21.92 -27.31
N LYS A 237 54.12 22.00 -26.92
CA LYS A 237 54.48 22.36 -25.54
C LYS A 237 54.19 23.83 -25.26
N ARG A 238 54.37 24.71 -26.23
CA ARG A 238 54.03 26.14 -26.10
C ARG A 238 52.52 26.35 -25.99
N LEU A 239 51.74 25.60 -26.77
CA LEU A 239 50.29 25.76 -26.83
C LEU A 239 49.53 25.05 -25.71
N PHE A 240 49.95 23.84 -25.32
CA PHE A 240 49.13 22.96 -24.48
C PHE A 240 49.70 22.67 -23.10
N LYS A 241 50.99 22.90 -22.82
CA LYS A 241 51.60 22.51 -21.54
C LYS A 241 50.87 23.08 -20.33
N LYS A 242 50.45 24.34 -20.39
CA LYS A 242 49.70 25.00 -19.31
C LYS A 242 48.26 24.47 -19.23
N THR A 243 47.55 24.37 -20.35
CA THR A 243 46.15 23.92 -20.38
C THR A 243 46.01 22.45 -20.00
N ASP A 244 46.94 21.59 -20.43
CA ASP A 244 46.99 20.16 -20.09
C ASP A 244 47.23 19.97 -18.58
N TYR A 245 48.14 20.75 -17.99
CA TYR A 245 48.38 20.71 -16.54
C TYR A 245 47.12 21.17 -15.78
N MET A 246 46.50 22.27 -16.18
CA MET A 246 45.27 22.74 -15.53
C MET A 246 44.12 21.72 -15.69
N ALA A 247 44.04 21.00 -16.81
CA ALA A 247 43.04 19.96 -17.02
C ALA A 247 43.27 18.76 -16.11
N ALA A 248 44.53 18.39 -15.85
CA ALA A 248 44.90 17.35 -14.88
C ALA A 248 44.52 17.77 -13.45
N VAL A 249 44.80 19.02 -13.05
CA VAL A 249 44.36 19.57 -11.75
C VAL A 249 42.84 19.53 -11.64
N CYS A 250 42.09 19.93 -12.67
CA CYS A 250 40.63 19.81 -12.68
C CYS A 250 40.16 18.35 -12.57
N GLN A 251 40.87 17.40 -13.17
CA GLN A 251 40.55 15.98 -13.01
C GLN A 251 40.77 15.51 -11.56
N ASP A 252 41.89 15.89 -10.95
CA ASP A 252 42.19 15.58 -9.55
C ASP A 252 41.10 16.13 -8.61
N LEU A 253 40.67 17.37 -8.82
CA LEU A 253 39.60 17.98 -8.02
C LEU A 253 38.23 17.33 -8.27
N TYR A 254 37.96 16.93 -9.51
CA TYR A 254 36.76 16.16 -9.85
C TYR A 254 36.77 14.80 -9.15
N ASP A 255 37.91 14.10 -9.12
CA ASP A 255 38.05 12.81 -8.42
C ASP A 255 37.81 12.97 -6.91
N ILE A 256 38.32 14.04 -6.29
CA ILE A 256 38.06 14.33 -4.86
C ILE A 256 36.56 14.52 -4.63
N LEU A 257 35.89 15.37 -5.42
CA LEU A 257 34.44 15.58 -5.29
C LEU A 257 33.66 14.30 -5.58
N GLN A 258 34.08 13.50 -6.55
CA GLN A 258 33.45 12.23 -6.91
C GLN A 258 33.47 11.23 -5.75
N VAL A 259 34.64 11.04 -5.12
CA VAL A 259 34.81 10.15 -3.96
C VAL A 259 33.94 10.63 -2.79
N VAL A 260 34.00 11.94 -2.47
CA VAL A 260 33.24 12.54 -1.36
C VAL A 260 31.72 12.51 -1.59
N ILE A 261 31.26 12.63 -2.85
CA ILE A 261 29.82 12.70 -3.20
C ILE A 261 29.22 11.31 -3.41
N GLU A 262 29.76 10.48 -4.29
CA GLU A 262 29.06 9.26 -4.73
C GLU A 262 29.34 8.04 -3.85
N GLU A 263 30.52 7.94 -3.24
CA GLU A 263 30.83 6.79 -2.38
C GLU A 263 30.29 6.99 -0.97
N PHE A 264 30.35 8.20 -0.39
CA PHE A 264 29.88 8.44 0.97
C PHE A 264 28.38 8.75 1.09
N TYR A 265 27.77 9.56 0.22
CA TYR A 265 26.32 9.84 0.32
C TYR A 265 25.44 8.68 -0.14
N ASN A 266 25.90 7.82 -1.06
CA ASN A 266 25.13 6.62 -1.41
C ASN A 266 25.24 5.52 -0.34
N ILE A 267 26.34 5.47 0.43
CA ILE A 267 26.50 4.53 1.55
C ILE A 267 25.77 5.02 2.81
N PHE A 268 25.77 6.33 3.09
CA PHE A 268 25.20 6.93 4.31
C PHE A 268 24.00 7.85 4.06
N GLY A 269 23.30 7.67 2.94
CA GLY A 269 22.24 8.56 2.48
C GLY A 269 21.03 8.66 3.43
N PRO A 270 20.05 9.53 3.11
CA PRO A 270 18.82 9.69 3.91
C PRO A 270 18.04 8.37 4.07
N GLU A 271 18.21 7.41 3.17
CA GLU A 271 17.64 6.06 3.24
C GLU A 271 18.26 5.19 4.37
N LEU A 272 19.51 5.45 4.78
CA LEU A 272 20.13 4.76 5.91
C LEU A 272 19.67 5.34 7.26
N LYS A 273 19.40 6.66 7.31
CA LYS A 273 18.84 7.36 8.49
C LYS A 273 17.46 6.86 8.88
N THR A 274 16.65 6.43 7.91
CA THR A 274 15.30 5.90 8.17
C THR A 274 15.31 4.45 8.63
N VAL A 275 16.36 3.68 8.31
CA VAL A 275 16.43 2.23 8.56
C VAL A 275 17.19 1.87 9.83
N THR A 276 18.19 2.66 10.22
CA THR A 276 19.10 2.33 11.35
C THR A 276 18.67 2.90 12.71
N GLY A 277 17.68 3.80 12.76
CA GLY A 277 17.09 4.31 14.02
C GLY A 277 17.98 5.24 14.86
N ASP A 278 19.22 5.51 14.47
CA ASP A 278 20.15 6.42 15.17
C ASP A 278 20.66 7.55 14.26
N PRO A 279 19.89 8.65 14.12
CA PRO A 279 20.22 9.75 13.21
C PRO A 279 21.44 10.57 13.65
N LYS A 280 21.77 10.58 14.96
CA LYS A 280 22.89 11.37 15.51
C LYS A 280 24.23 10.81 15.04
N ARG A 281 24.37 9.48 15.05
CA ARG A 281 25.60 8.80 14.60
C ARG A 281 25.87 9.07 13.12
N ILE A 282 24.83 9.12 12.29
CA ILE A 282 24.96 9.44 10.86
C ILE A 282 25.31 10.92 10.64
N ASP A 283 24.73 11.83 11.43
CA ASP A 283 25.10 13.25 11.38
C ASP A 283 26.55 13.52 11.80
N ASP A 284 27.06 12.76 12.76
CA ASP A 284 28.48 12.84 13.17
C ASP A 284 29.42 12.30 12.09
N LEU A 285 29.05 11.20 11.42
CA LEU A 285 29.80 10.66 10.29
C LEU A 285 29.83 11.65 9.11
N LEU A 286 28.69 12.26 8.76
CA LEU A 286 28.62 13.26 7.70
C LEU A 286 29.43 14.52 8.03
N ARG A 287 29.48 14.95 9.29
CA ARG A 287 30.34 16.06 9.74
C ARG A 287 31.83 15.74 9.58
N ARG A 288 32.25 14.52 9.90
CA ARG A 288 33.65 14.09 9.76
C ARG A 288 34.07 13.94 8.30
N VAL A 289 33.18 13.44 7.43
CA VAL A 289 33.42 13.37 5.97
C VAL A 289 33.59 14.77 5.36
N ASN A 290 32.84 15.77 5.83
CA ASN A 290 33.04 17.16 5.42
C ASN A 290 34.36 17.76 5.95
N GLY A 291 34.90 17.27 7.07
CA GLY A 291 36.21 17.70 7.58
C GLY A 291 37.39 17.19 6.75
N LEU A 292 37.19 16.18 5.91
CA LEU A 292 38.23 15.64 5.03
C LEU A 292 38.62 16.63 3.92
N THR A 293 37.75 17.56 3.53
CA THR A 293 38.09 18.56 2.50
C THR A 293 38.81 19.79 3.06
N SER A 294 38.91 19.93 4.38
CA SER A 294 39.54 21.09 5.03
C SER A 294 41.00 21.34 4.63
N PRO A 295 41.88 20.32 4.47
CA PRO A 295 43.24 20.53 3.98
C PRO A 295 43.31 21.11 2.55
N MET A 296 42.28 20.85 1.73
CA MET A 296 42.17 21.41 0.37
C MET A 296 41.62 22.85 0.37
N GLU A 297 40.90 23.25 1.40
CA GLU A 297 40.38 24.61 1.57
C GLU A 297 41.45 25.60 2.09
N GLU A 298 42.48 25.09 2.78
CA GLU A 298 43.54 25.89 3.42
C GLU A 298 44.87 25.86 2.65
N LEU A 299 44.84 25.51 1.36
CA LEU A 299 46.04 25.37 0.54
C LEU A 299 46.85 26.68 0.47
N PRO A 300 48.16 26.67 0.83
CA PRO A 300 48.97 27.88 0.90
C PRO A 300 49.50 28.35 -0.46
N PHE A 301 49.12 27.69 -1.55
CA PHE A 301 49.58 28.01 -2.90
C PHE A 301 48.50 27.71 -3.95
N ASP A 302 48.62 28.36 -5.12
CA ASP A 302 47.73 28.16 -6.25
C ASP A 302 48.01 26.83 -6.98
N PRO A 303 47.03 25.90 -7.06
CA PRO A 303 47.19 24.59 -7.71
C PRO A 303 47.39 24.69 -9.23
N PHE A 304 46.86 25.73 -9.88
CA PHE A 304 46.97 25.92 -11.32
C PHE A 304 48.33 26.50 -11.74
N SER A 305 49.16 26.89 -10.77
CA SER A 305 50.54 27.30 -11.01
C SER A 305 51.43 26.10 -11.31
N ILE A 306 51.85 25.96 -12.57
CA ILE A 306 52.74 24.88 -13.02
C ILE A 306 54.08 24.84 -12.28
N ARG A 307 54.48 25.95 -11.63
CA ARG A 307 55.70 26.01 -10.80
C ARG A 307 55.58 25.17 -9.53
N ARG A 308 54.35 25.01 -9.01
CA ARG A 308 54.02 24.23 -7.82
C ARG A 308 53.46 22.84 -8.18
N ALA A 309 53.59 22.40 -9.43
CA ALA A 309 53.05 21.12 -9.91
C ALA A 309 53.56 19.89 -9.14
N ARG A 310 54.80 19.94 -8.64
CA ARG A 310 55.37 18.88 -7.80
C ARG A 310 54.69 18.83 -6.43
N ASP A 311 54.46 19.99 -5.83
CA ASP A 311 53.81 20.10 -4.51
C ASP A 311 52.34 19.70 -4.60
N TRP A 312 51.64 20.11 -5.67
CA TRP A 312 50.27 19.67 -5.95
C TRP A 312 50.19 18.15 -6.08
N LYS A 313 51.08 17.55 -6.87
CA LYS A 313 51.11 16.10 -7.06
C LYS A 313 51.38 15.36 -5.73
N LEU A 314 52.32 15.87 -4.92
CA LEU A 314 52.64 15.28 -3.62
C LEU A 314 51.44 15.35 -2.66
N ILE A 315 50.79 16.51 -2.55
CA ILE A 315 49.61 16.69 -1.69
C ILE A 315 48.44 15.82 -2.16
N MET A 316 48.25 15.67 -3.47
CA MET A 316 47.22 14.78 -4.01
C MET A 316 47.52 13.30 -3.77
N GLU A 317 48.79 12.90 -3.81
CA GLU A 317 49.21 11.54 -3.45
C GLU A 317 49.01 11.28 -1.94
N GLU A 318 49.45 12.20 -1.08
CA GLU A 318 49.25 12.15 0.38
C GLU A 318 47.77 12.11 0.76
N PHE A 319 46.95 12.97 0.16
CA PHE A 319 45.50 13.01 0.39
C PHE A 319 44.80 11.71 0.01
N ARG A 320 45.17 11.12 -1.15
CA ARG A 320 44.60 9.85 -1.62
C ARG A 320 45.00 8.66 -0.72
N GLU A 321 46.11 8.76 0.01
CA GLU A 321 46.60 7.70 0.91
C GLU A 321 46.07 7.80 2.34
N GLU A 322 46.13 8.98 2.95
CA GLU A 322 45.70 9.19 4.35
C GLU A 322 44.20 8.88 4.51
N VAL A 323 43.39 9.38 3.56
CA VAL A 323 41.94 9.13 3.53
C VAL A 323 41.61 7.65 3.29
N ALA A 324 42.52 6.85 2.72
CA ALA A 324 42.26 5.44 2.40
C ALA A 324 42.60 4.48 3.56
N VAL A 325 43.71 4.70 4.28
CA VAL A 325 44.18 3.75 5.31
C VAL A 325 43.52 4.00 6.67
N GLU A 326 43.48 5.25 7.14
CA GLU A 326 42.92 5.60 8.46
C GLU A 326 41.41 5.30 8.54
N ASN A 327 40.67 5.64 7.47
CA ASN A 327 39.23 5.42 7.42
C ASN A 327 38.87 3.93 7.45
N ILE A 328 39.65 3.05 6.78
CA ILE A 328 39.35 1.61 6.77
C ILE A 328 39.70 0.96 8.11
N GLU A 329 40.77 1.40 8.79
CA GLU A 329 41.07 0.96 10.16
C GLU A 329 39.94 1.34 11.11
N GLN A 330 39.42 2.57 11.02
CA GLN A 330 38.34 3.02 11.89
C GLN A 330 37.03 2.26 11.62
N ILE A 331 36.67 2.03 10.35
CA ILE A 331 35.50 1.21 9.96
C ILE A 331 35.62 -0.21 10.51
N PHE A 332 36.84 -0.77 10.48
CA PHE A 332 37.10 -2.11 11.00
C PHE A 332 36.95 -2.17 12.54
N ILE A 333 37.42 -1.15 13.27
CA ILE A 333 37.31 -1.07 14.73
C ILE A 333 35.86 -0.86 15.18
N GLU A 334 35.10 0.01 14.52
CA GLU A 334 33.73 0.35 14.93
C GLU A 334 32.71 -0.77 14.69
N ASN A 335 32.96 -1.66 13.72
CA ASN A 335 32.04 -2.74 13.33
C ASN A 335 32.60 -4.14 13.65
N LEU A 336 33.50 -4.23 14.63
CA LEU A 336 34.21 -5.46 14.99
C LEU A 336 33.29 -6.52 15.62
N GLU A 337 32.23 -6.07 16.32
CA GLU A 337 31.24 -6.94 16.98
C GLU A 337 30.08 -7.33 16.05
N ASP A 338 29.59 -6.39 15.22
CA ASP A 338 28.47 -6.59 14.28
C ASP A 338 28.82 -6.03 12.89
N PRO A 339 29.48 -6.82 12.02
CA PRO A 339 29.86 -6.36 10.70
C PRO A 339 28.63 -6.24 9.79
N PRO A 340 28.56 -5.23 8.90
CA PRO A 340 27.43 -5.08 7.99
C PRO A 340 27.41 -6.22 6.96
N LEU A 341 26.47 -7.15 7.11
CA LEU A 341 26.30 -8.32 6.24
C LEU A 341 25.17 -8.10 5.22
N TYR A 342 25.36 -8.60 4.00
CA TYR A 342 24.28 -8.69 3.02
C TYR A 342 23.20 -9.68 3.49
N LYS A 343 21.93 -9.37 3.22
CA LYS A 343 20.78 -10.20 3.61
C LYS A 343 20.94 -11.65 3.13
N GLY A 344 20.99 -12.60 4.06
CA GLY A 344 21.15 -14.03 3.78
C GLY A 344 22.58 -14.58 3.88
N TYR A 345 23.59 -13.73 4.14
CA TYR A 345 24.93 -14.21 4.48
C TYR A 345 25.00 -14.69 5.93
N PRO A 346 25.73 -15.78 6.21
CA PRO A 346 25.86 -16.29 7.56
C PRO A 346 26.84 -15.45 8.41
N PRO A 347 26.71 -15.48 9.74
CA PRO A 347 27.38 -14.53 10.64
C PRO A 347 28.91 -14.65 10.62
N VAL A 348 29.48 -15.86 10.65
CA VAL A 348 30.95 -16.03 10.66
C VAL A 348 31.56 -15.81 9.28
N ALA A 349 31.05 -16.51 8.26
CA ALA A 349 31.64 -16.42 6.92
C ALA A 349 31.44 -15.02 6.30
N GLY A 350 30.32 -14.37 6.59
CA GLY A 350 30.07 -12.99 6.19
C GLY A 350 31.02 -12.01 6.86
N ALA A 351 31.32 -12.19 8.15
CA ALA A 351 32.29 -11.36 8.88
C ALA A 351 33.71 -11.48 8.32
N ILE A 352 34.14 -12.70 7.96
CA ILE A 352 35.43 -12.96 7.32
C ILE A 352 35.46 -12.33 5.93
N TYR A 353 34.42 -12.52 5.13
CA TYR A 353 34.32 -11.91 3.79
C TYR A 353 34.36 -10.38 3.84
N TRP A 354 33.67 -9.77 4.82
CA TRP A 354 33.71 -8.33 5.06
C TRP A 354 35.14 -7.85 5.39
N SER A 355 35.84 -8.53 6.32
CA SER A 355 37.24 -8.24 6.64
C SER A 355 38.15 -8.34 5.41
N GLN A 356 37.99 -9.40 4.61
CA GLN A 356 38.78 -9.59 3.39
C GLN A 356 38.51 -8.50 2.36
N SER A 357 37.26 -8.08 2.18
CA SER A 357 36.88 -6.98 1.29
C SER A 357 37.57 -5.67 1.70
N LEU A 358 37.59 -5.34 3.00
CA LEU A 358 38.31 -4.18 3.52
C LEU A 358 39.82 -4.29 3.29
N PHE A 359 40.40 -5.47 3.52
CA PHE A 359 41.82 -5.72 3.27
C PHE A 359 42.19 -5.56 1.79
N TYR A 360 41.37 -6.09 0.86
CA TYR A 360 41.59 -5.93 -0.58
C TYR A 360 41.57 -4.46 -1.00
N ARG A 361 40.71 -3.63 -0.39
CA ARG A 361 40.63 -2.19 -0.65
C ARG A 361 41.87 -1.44 -0.18
N ILE A 362 42.44 -1.76 1.00
CA ILE A 362 43.69 -1.14 1.48
C ILE A 362 44.92 -1.64 0.68
N LYS A 363 44.90 -2.89 0.21
CA LYS A 363 46.02 -3.49 -0.52
C LYS A 363 46.31 -2.82 -1.86
N GLN A 364 45.28 -2.35 -2.58
CA GLN A 364 45.43 -1.78 -3.93
C GLN A 364 46.25 -0.47 -3.96
N PRO A 365 46.01 0.51 -3.07
CA PRO A 365 46.89 1.67 -2.92
C PRO A 365 48.36 1.32 -2.62
N ILE A 366 48.60 0.39 -1.68
CA ILE A 366 49.96 0.00 -1.26
C ILE A 366 50.78 -0.64 -2.40
N ILE A 367 50.15 -1.45 -3.26
CA ILE A 367 50.81 -2.02 -4.44
C ILE A 367 51.30 -0.91 -5.39
N ARG A 368 50.50 0.14 -5.60
CA ARG A 368 50.88 1.29 -6.44
C ARG A 368 52.05 2.07 -5.84
N PHE A 369 52.13 2.18 -4.51
CA PHE A 369 53.27 2.80 -3.80
C PHE A 369 54.56 2.00 -3.88
N GLN A 370 54.46 0.67 -3.98
CA GLN A 370 55.62 -0.20 -4.16
C GLN A 370 56.24 -0.06 -5.57
N GLU A 371 55.43 0.24 -6.59
CA GLU A 371 55.88 0.46 -7.97
C GLU A 371 56.57 1.83 -8.17
N ALA A 372 56.25 2.82 -7.33
CA ALA A 372 56.86 4.16 -7.36
C ALA A 372 58.19 4.19 -6.57
N LYS A 373 59.32 4.06 -7.29
CA LYS A 373 60.67 4.04 -6.69
C LYS A 373 60.96 5.30 -5.84
N GLY A 374 61.18 5.10 -4.54
CA GLY A 374 61.73 6.13 -3.61
C GLY A 374 60.75 6.67 -2.55
N LEU A 375 59.44 6.42 -2.67
CA LEU A 375 58.43 6.92 -1.72
C LEU A 375 58.38 6.14 -0.40
N LEU A 376 58.52 4.82 -0.44
CA LEU A 376 58.55 3.94 0.75
C LEU A 376 59.82 4.09 1.62
N THR A 377 60.83 4.81 1.13
CA THR A 377 62.06 5.12 1.86
C THR A 377 61.99 6.44 2.63
N SER A 378 60.98 7.28 2.36
CA SER A 378 60.72 8.51 3.13
C SER A 378 60.25 8.19 4.56
N GLU A 379 60.40 9.12 5.50
CA GLU A 379 59.93 8.92 6.88
C GLU A 379 58.42 8.66 6.94
N ARG A 380 57.63 9.45 6.20
CA ARG A 380 56.16 9.29 6.07
C ARG A 380 55.76 7.98 5.38
N GLY A 381 56.50 7.54 4.35
CA GLY A 381 56.26 6.24 3.69
C GLY A 381 56.58 5.04 4.57
N LYS A 382 57.51 5.17 5.53
CA LYS A 382 57.75 4.16 6.56
C LYS A 382 56.61 4.11 7.58
N GLU A 383 56.04 5.27 7.95
CA GLU A 383 54.87 5.37 8.84
C GLU A 383 53.63 4.72 8.21
N ILE A 384 53.26 5.08 6.97
CA ILE A 384 52.12 4.48 6.24
C ILE A 384 52.32 2.97 6.07
N LYS A 385 53.55 2.53 5.77
CA LYS A 385 53.87 1.09 5.71
C LYS A 385 53.68 0.40 7.06
N GLN A 386 54.06 1.04 8.17
CA GLN A 386 53.84 0.47 9.51
C GLN A 386 52.35 0.41 9.85
N MET A 387 51.58 1.46 9.56
CA MET A 387 50.12 1.49 9.77
C MET A 387 49.43 0.39 8.95
N TYR A 388 49.75 0.27 7.65
CA TYR A 388 49.24 -0.81 6.81
C TYR A 388 49.53 -2.20 7.39
N LEU A 389 50.78 -2.44 7.82
CA LEU A 389 51.18 -3.72 8.41
C LEU A 389 50.44 -4.01 9.72
N GLN A 390 50.20 -2.98 10.54
CA GLN A 390 49.46 -3.09 11.79
C GLN A 390 47.99 -3.43 11.54
N VAL A 391 47.33 -2.73 10.61
CA VAL A 391 45.93 -2.99 10.22
C VAL A 391 45.79 -4.37 9.58
N ALA A 392 46.67 -4.73 8.65
CA ALA A 392 46.69 -6.03 8.00
C ALA A 392 46.86 -7.18 9.00
N LYS A 393 47.75 -7.01 9.98
CA LYS A 393 47.96 -8.00 11.05
C LYS A 393 46.70 -8.14 11.90
N ARG A 394 46.07 -7.03 12.29
CA ARG A 394 44.85 -7.03 13.11
C ARG A 394 43.65 -7.66 12.40
N MET A 395 43.46 -7.37 11.11
CA MET A 395 42.42 -8.00 10.28
C MET A 395 42.64 -9.50 10.15
N LYS A 396 43.89 -9.94 9.95
CA LYS A 396 44.23 -11.36 9.87
C LYS A 396 44.00 -12.09 11.20
N GLU A 397 44.42 -11.50 12.32
CA GLU A 397 44.17 -12.05 13.66
C GLU A 397 42.66 -12.18 13.94
N TYR A 398 41.85 -11.22 13.49
CA TYR A 398 40.39 -11.29 13.57
C TYR A 398 39.80 -12.43 12.72
N GLU A 399 40.23 -12.56 11.46
CA GLU A 399 39.80 -13.66 10.57
C GLU A 399 40.14 -15.03 11.19
N ASP A 400 41.38 -15.18 11.66
CA ASP A 400 41.86 -16.42 12.29
C ASP A 400 41.09 -16.72 13.58
N GLN A 401 40.79 -15.73 14.42
CA GLN A 401 40.00 -15.91 15.64
C GLN A 401 38.56 -16.34 15.34
N LYS A 402 37.88 -15.66 14.39
CA LYS A 402 36.50 -15.99 14.00
C LYS A 402 36.42 -17.39 13.38
N TYR A 403 37.34 -17.74 12.50
CA TYR A 403 37.41 -19.07 11.90
C TYR A 403 37.69 -20.16 12.94
N ASN A 404 38.65 -19.97 13.84
CA ASN A 404 38.97 -20.95 14.88
C ASN A 404 37.81 -21.15 15.86
N HIS A 405 37.15 -20.06 16.28
CA HIS A 405 35.97 -20.13 17.12
C HIS A 405 34.85 -20.92 16.44
N TRP A 406 34.57 -20.62 15.18
CA TRP A 406 33.57 -21.34 14.39
C TRP A 406 33.91 -22.82 14.24
N ARG A 407 35.17 -23.16 13.96
CA ARG A 407 35.62 -24.55 13.80
C ARG A 407 35.39 -25.35 15.07
N VAL A 408 35.85 -24.83 16.22
CA VAL A 408 35.68 -25.50 17.53
C VAL A 408 34.19 -25.63 17.88
N ARG A 409 33.41 -24.56 17.68
CA ARG A 409 31.95 -24.55 17.91
C ARG A 409 31.25 -25.60 17.04
N THR A 410 31.60 -25.67 15.75
CA THR A 410 31.00 -26.61 14.80
C THR A 410 31.36 -28.05 15.12
N GLU A 411 32.63 -28.35 15.44
CA GLU A 411 33.08 -29.70 15.81
C GLU A 411 32.41 -30.21 17.10
N GLN A 412 32.10 -29.32 18.04
CA GLN A 412 31.42 -29.67 19.31
C GLN A 412 29.89 -29.76 19.18
N ILE A 413 29.26 -28.80 18.50
CA ILE A 413 27.80 -28.66 18.44
C ILE A 413 27.20 -29.59 17.38
N LEU A 414 27.83 -29.74 16.20
CA LEU A 414 27.27 -30.51 15.10
C LEU A 414 26.92 -31.97 15.48
N PRO A 415 27.76 -32.73 16.20
CA PRO A 415 27.42 -34.08 16.63
C PRO A 415 26.26 -34.13 17.65
N LEU A 416 26.07 -33.08 18.45
CA LEU A 416 24.97 -32.97 19.40
C LEU A 416 23.66 -32.66 18.67
N GLU A 417 23.69 -31.73 17.71
CA GLU A 417 22.53 -31.35 16.91
C GLU A 417 22.03 -32.49 16.02
N LEU A 418 22.94 -33.29 15.45
CA LEU A 418 22.54 -34.46 14.65
C LEU A 418 21.97 -35.61 15.50
N LYS A 419 22.29 -35.65 16.80
CA LYS A 419 21.72 -36.60 17.78
C LYS A 419 20.36 -36.15 18.31
N ASN A 420 19.92 -34.93 18.00
CA ASN A 420 18.57 -34.48 18.36
C ASN A 420 17.53 -35.35 17.65
N THR A 421 16.46 -35.67 18.39
CA THR A 421 15.33 -36.44 17.87
C THR A 421 14.56 -35.59 16.87
N LEU A 422 13.89 -36.21 15.88
CA LEU A 422 13.21 -35.48 14.80
C LEU A 422 12.05 -34.60 15.30
N LEU A 423 11.37 -35.02 16.37
CA LEU A 423 10.21 -34.35 16.94
C LEU A 423 10.48 -33.92 18.39
N SER A 424 10.05 -32.72 18.73
CA SER A 424 9.98 -32.19 20.10
C SER A 424 8.52 -32.03 20.52
N VAL A 425 8.25 -32.14 21.82
CA VAL A 425 6.93 -31.91 22.40
C VAL A 425 6.98 -30.61 23.18
N ARG A 426 6.09 -29.67 22.86
CA ARG A 426 5.79 -28.55 23.76
C ARG A 426 4.53 -28.88 24.54
N SER A 427 4.64 -28.97 25.86
CA SER A 427 3.48 -28.84 26.74
C SER A 427 3.11 -27.37 26.78
N VAL A 428 1.93 -27.01 26.27
CA VAL A 428 1.35 -25.71 26.60
C VAL A 428 0.99 -25.79 28.08
N THR A 429 1.69 -25.01 28.87
CA THR A 429 1.40 -24.76 30.28
C THR A 429 0.91 -23.34 30.38
N GLU A 430 -0.11 -23.17 31.24
CA GLU A 430 -0.79 -21.93 31.65
C GLU A 430 -2.07 -21.57 30.88
N GLU A 431 -3.11 -22.37 31.11
CA GLU A 431 -4.40 -21.86 31.62
C GLU A 431 -5.04 -22.95 32.50
N PRO A 432 -5.60 -22.63 33.68
CA PRO A 432 -6.28 -23.61 34.49
C PRO A 432 -7.70 -23.85 33.95
N VAL A 433 -8.22 -25.03 34.29
CA VAL A 433 -9.61 -25.49 34.13
C VAL A 433 -9.87 -26.38 32.89
N THR A 434 -9.73 -27.69 33.16
CA THR A 434 -10.48 -28.81 32.56
C THR A 434 -10.45 -28.94 31.04
N THR A 435 -9.37 -29.47 30.49
CA THR A 435 -9.42 -30.51 29.43
C THR A 435 -8.01 -31.10 29.29
N LYS A 436 -7.92 -32.41 29.03
CA LYS A 436 -6.65 -33.14 28.91
C LYS A 436 -5.68 -32.42 27.96
N GLN A 437 -4.44 -32.28 28.41
CA GLN A 437 -3.28 -31.72 27.70
C GLN A 437 -3.23 -32.12 26.22
N SER A 438 -3.40 -31.16 25.31
CA SER A 438 -3.10 -31.34 23.89
C SER A 438 -1.58 -31.30 23.68
N VAL A 439 -0.98 -32.46 23.43
CA VAL A 439 0.45 -32.59 23.15
C VAL A 439 0.75 -31.99 21.77
N HIS A 440 1.47 -30.88 21.73
CA HIS A 440 1.86 -30.23 20.48
C HIS A 440 3.24 -30.70 20.02
N PHE A 441 3.29 -31.52 18.97
CA PHE A 441 4.54 -31.92 18.32
C PHE A 441 5.09 -30.80 17.44
N ILE A 442 6.41 -30.58 17.44
CA ILE A 442 7.10 -29.64 16.55
C ILE A 442 8.32 -30.33 15.97
N VAL A 443 8.63 -30.05 14.70
CA VAL A 443 9.87 -30.54 14.08
C VAL A 443 11.06 -29.92 14.80
N ASN A 444 11.91 -30.76 15.36
CA ASN A 444 13.10 -30.34 16.09
C ASN A 444 14.27 -30.18 15.13
N PHE A 445 14.12 -29.24 14.18
CA PHE A 445 15.19 -28.83 13.27
C PHE A 445 15.79 -27.53 13.82
N SER A 446 16.97 -27.65 14.43
CA SER A 446 17.61 -26.53 15.11
C SER A 446 18.06 -25.46 14.11
N PRO A 447 17.77 -24.17 14.35
CA PRO A 447 18.27 -23.08 13.51
C PRO A 447 19.80 -23.07 13.47
N VAL A 448 20.46 -23.54 14.53
CA VAL A 448 21.92 -23.67 14.61
C VAL A 448 22.45 -24.71 13.62
N LEU A 449 21.72 -25.79 13.37
CA LEU A 449 22.12 -26.79 12.37
C LEU A 449 22.05 -26.22 10.94
N GLN A 450 21.03 -25.41 10.66
CA GLN A 450 20.88 -24.73 9.38
C GLN A 450 21.98 -23.66 9.18
N GLU A 451 22.28 -22.89 10.23
CA GLU A 451 23.37 -21.91 10.25
C GLU A 451 24.71 -22.59 9.94
N ILE A 452 25.03 -23.70 10.62
CA ILE A 452 26.26 -24.47 10.38
C ILE A 452 26.34 -24.99 8.94
N ILE A 453 25.25 -25.50 8.37
CA ILE A 453 25.20 -26.00 6.99
C ILE A 453 25.54 -24.89 5.99
N ILE A 454 24.93 -23.72 6.16
CA ILE A 454 25.16 -22.56 5.30
C ILE A 454 26.59 -22.05 5.50
N GLU A 455 27.05 -21.86 6.74
CA GLU A 455 28.42 -21.42 7.06
C GLU A 455 29.50 -22.31 6.47
N THR A 456 29.32 -23.63 6.55
CA THR A 456 30.25 -24.62 5.99
C THR A 456 30.49 -24.38 4.51
N LYS A 457 29.44 -24.11 3.73
CA LYS A 457 29.54 -23.84 2.29
C LYS A 457 30.29 -22.54 1.99
N TYR A 458 30.00 -21.48 2.74
CA TYR A 458 30.64 -20.19 2.53
C TYR A 458 32.11 -20.19 2.98
N ILE A 459 32.45 -20.90 4.06
CA ILE A 459 33.84 -21.02 4.53
C ILE A 459 34.69 -21.86 3.57
N GLU A 460 34.12 -22.92 2.99
CA GLU A 460 34.78 -23.71 1.93
C GLU A 460 35.04 -22.86 0.68
N LEU A 461 34.07 -22.00 0.28
CA LEU A 461 34.23 -21.06 -0.83
C LEU A 461 35.33 -20.02 -0.59
N LEU A 462 35.52 -19.59 0.67
CA LEU A 462 36.59 -18.68 1.09
C LEU A 462 37.97 -19.34 1.14
N GLY A 463 38.05 -20.65 0.88
CA GLY A 463 39.32 -21.41 0.79
C GLY A 463 39.87 -21.90 2.14
N TYR A 464 39.09 -21.81 3.22
CA TYR A 464 39.50 -22.33 4.52
C TYR A 464 39.23 -23.85 4.64
N PRO A 465 40.05 -24.62 5.38
CA PRO A 465 39.79 -26.03 5.59
C PRO A 465 38.55 -26.22 6.47
N VAL A 466 37.60 -27.03 6.02
CA VAL A 466 36.34 -27.27 6.75
C VAL A 466 36.35 -28.69 7.34
N PRO A 467 35.87 -28.89 8.59
CA PRO A 467 35.73 -30.23 9.16
C PRO A 467 34.95 -31.18 8.25
N GLU A 468 35.45 -32.40 8.07
CA GLU A 468 34.89 -33.37 7.12
C GLU A 468 33.43 -33.73 7.42
N THR A 469 33.08 -33.77 8.71
CA THR A 469 31.71 -34.02 9.19
C THR A 469 30.77 -32.89 8.79
N ALA A 470 31.18 -31.63 8.92
CA ALA A 470 30.40 -30.48 8.51
C ALA A 470 30.20 -30.44 6.98
N ARG A 471 31.26 -30.73 6.23
CA ARG A 471 31.20 -30.85 4.76
C ARG A 471 30.22 -31.93 4.30
N TYR A 472 30.25 -33.11 4.92
CA TYR A 472 29.31 -34.20 4.61
C TYR A 472 27.84 -33.81 4.86
N VAL A 473 27.58 -33.08 5.95
CA VAL A 473 26.23 -32.61 6.30
C VAL A 473 25.76 -31.53 5.31
N ALA A 474 26.64 -30.59 4.94
CA ALA A 474 26.32 -29.53 3.99
C ALA A 474 26.04 -30.05 2.57
N LEU A 475 26.73 -31.10 2.13
CA LEU A 475 26.43 -31.79 0.87
C LEU A 475 25.03 -32.42 0.84
N GLN A 476 24.47 -32.72 2.01
CA GLN A 476 23.15 -33.32 2.18
C GLN A 476 22.05 -32.32 2.56
N GLU A 477 22.33 -31.01 2.56
CA GLU A 477 21.39 -29.94 2.94
C GLU A 477 19.98 -30.12 2.35
N HIS A 478 19.90 -30.32 1.03
CA HIS A 478 18.62 -30.45 0.35
C HIS A 478 17.78 -31.63 0.87
N LYS A 479 18.44 -32.71 1.33
CA LYS A 479 17.75 -33.85 1.97
C LYS A 479 17.20 -33.46 3.34
N TYR A 480 18.01 -32.81 4.19
CA TYR A 480 17.57 -32.34 5.50
C TYR A 480 16.39 -31.37 5.41
N LEU A 481 16.50 -30.34 4.56
CA LEU A 481 15.43 -29.35 4.37
C LEU A 481 14.15 -29.98 3.83
N ARG A 482 14.26 -30.88 2.85
CA ARG A 482 13.11 -31.62 2.30
C ARG A 482 12.44 -32.48 3.36
N TYR A 483 13.20 -33.14 4.24
CA TYR A 483 12.61 -33.94 5.32
C TYR A 483 11.99 -33.07 6.42
N ALA A 484 12.63 -31.95 6.79
CA ALA A 484 12.09 -31.00 7.74
C ALA A 484 10.76 -30.41 7.26
N ASP A 485 10.69 -29.96 6.01
CA ASP A 485 9.47 -29.43 5.41
C ASP A 485 8.36 -30.49 5.32
N ARG A 486 8.69 -31.72 4.92
CA ARG A 486 7.72 -32.82 4.89
C ARG A 486 7.19 -33.19 6.28
N LEU A 487 8.05 -33.21 7.30
CA LEU A 487 7.64 -33.41 8.69
C LEU A 487 6.75 -32.28 9.18
N LYS A 488 7.07 -31.03 8.83
CA LYS A 488 6.27 -29.85 9.19
C LYS A 488 4.88 -29.92 8.56
N ASN A 489 4.80 -30.10 7.25
CA ASN A 489 3.54 -30.25 6.52
C ASN A 489 2.67 -31.40 7.06
N MET A 490 3.30 -32.51 7.46
CA MET A 490 2.61 -33.64 8.08
C MET A 490 2.05 -33.29 9.47
N LEU A 491 2.82 -32.61 10.31
CA LEU A 491 2.36 -32.16 11.63
C LEU A 491 1.26 -31.11 11.52
N ASP A 492 1.40 -30.14 10.61
CA ASP A 492 0.40 -29.09 10.39
C ASP A 492 -0.96 -29.71 9.98
N ARG A 493 -0.96 -30.76 9.16
CA ARG A 493 -2.17 -31.55 8.83
C ARG A 493 -2.77 -32.22 10.07
N TYR A 494 -1.94 -32.80 10.93
CA TYR A 494 -2.39 -33.40 12.18
C TYR A 494 -3.00 -32.35 13.13
N HIS A 495 -2.33 -31.21 13.35
CA HIS A 495 -2.84 -30.15 14.24
C HIS A 495 -4.13 -29.54 13.71
N LYS A 496 -4.21 -29.30 12.39
CA LYS A 496 -5.45 -28.83 11.76
C LYS A 496 -6.60 -29.79 12.01
N LEU A 497 -6.35 -31.10 11.87
CA LEU A 497 -7.35 -32.13 12.13
C LEU A 497 -7.73 -32.23 13.61
N MET A 498 -6.79 -32.07 14.53
CA MET A 498 -7.11 -32.02 15.96
C MET A 498 -7.94 -30.78 16.32
N GLY A 499 -7.73 -29.66 15.63
CA GLY A 499 -8.49 -28.43 15.82
C GLY A 499 -9.94 -28.47 15.35
N THR A 500 -10.34 -29.45 14.52
CA THR A 500 -11.74 -29.60 14.08
C THR A 500 -12.60 -30.45 15.02
N LEU A 501 -12.00 -31.13 16.00
CA LEU A 501 -12.70 -32.04 16.91
C LEU A 501 -13.28 -31.28 18.11
N ASN A 502 -14.54 -31.55 18.44
CA ASN A 502 -15.13 -31.06 19.70
C ASN A 502 -14.69 -31.94 20.90
N GLU A 503 -15.02 -31.52 22.12
CA GLU A 503 -14.61 -32.23 23.34
C GLU A 503 -15.14 -33.68 23.39
N ALA A 504 -16.37 -33.89 22.92
CA ALA A 504 -17.01 -35.21 22.91
C ALA A 504 -16.36 -36.15 21.87
N GLU A 505 -16.02 -35.64 20.69
CA GLU A 505 -15.30 -36.34 19.62
C GLU A 505 -13.84 -36.63 20.01
N THR A 506 -13.19 -35.71 20.72
CA THR A 506 -11.83 -35.91 21.24
C THR A 506 -11.80 -37.06 22.25
N LYS A 507 -12.78 -37.12 23.16
CA LYS A 507 -12.96 -38.24 24.09
C LYS A 507 -13.28 -39.55 23.36
N LEU A 508 -14.15 -39.50 22.36
CA LEU A 508 -14.55 -40.65 21.54
C LEU A 508 -13.36 -41.27 20.79
N LEU A 509 -12.47 -40.42 20.28
CA LEU A 509 -11.33 -40.82 19.47
C LEU A 509 -10.02 -40.97 20.25
N ASP A 510 -10.03 -40.89 21.59
CA ASP A 510 -8.82 -40.93 22.45
C ASP A 510 -7.93 -42.15 22.12
N ASP A 511 -8.52 -43.35 21.95
CA ASP A 511 -7.77 -44.55 21.56
C ASP A 511 -7.04 -44.41 20.21
N HIS A 512 -7.70 -43.83 19.21
CA HIS A 512 -7.15 -43.61 17.88
C HIS A 512 -6.08 -42.50 17.90
N ILE A 513 -6.28 -41.47 18.73
CA ILE A 513 -5.30 -40.41 18.98
C ILE A 513 -4.06 -41.00 19.66
N GLN A 514 -4.23 -41.90 20.63
CA GLN A 514 -3.12 -42.60 21.29
C GLN A 514 -2.37 -43.53 20.33
N GLU A 515 -3.05 -44.20 19.40
CA GLU A 515 -2.40 -44.97 18.33
C GLU A 515 -1.55 -44.09 17.41
N LEU A 516 -2.05 -42.92 16.99
CA LEU A 516 -1.27 -41.94 16.26
C LEU A 516 -0.05 -41.46 17.06
N TRP A 517 -0.24 -41.19 18.35
CA TRP A 517 0.86 -40.81 19.24
C TRP A 517 1.91 -41.91 19.37
N LYS A 518 1.53 -43.20 19.40
CA LYS A 518 2.49 -44.31 19.38
C LYS A 518 3.34 -44.30 18.11
N VAL A 519 2.75 -43.97 16.96
CA VAL A 519 3.49 -43.81 15.69
C VAL A 519 4.45 -42.63 15.78
N PHE A 520 3.99 -41.46 16.23
CA PHE A 520 4.83 -40.25 16.38
C PHE A 520 5.94 -40.41 17.43
N LYS A 521 5.73 -41.21 18.48
CA LYS A 521 6.69 -41.48 19.55
C LYS A 521 8.01 -42.07 19.03
N SER A 522 7.98 -42.78 17.90
CA SER A 522 9.20 -43.26 17.25
C SER A 522 10.08 -42.12 16.72
N GLY A 523 9.48 -41.04 16.21
CA GLY A 523 10.17 -39.81 15.80
C GLY A 523 10.66 -38.93 16.96
N HIS A 524 10.02 -39.04 18.12
CA HIS A 524 10.40 -38.30 19.34
C HIS A 524 11.45 -39.03 20.21
N ARG A 525 11.56 -40.37 20.13
CA ARG A 525 12.45 -41.13 21.03
C ARG A 525 13.58 -41.91 20.36
N ARG A 526 13.43 -42.29 19.09
CA ARG A 526 14.36 -43.26 18.44
C ARG A 526 15.03 -42.70 17.20
N LEU A 527 14.32 -41.93 16.39
CA LEU A 527 14.85 -41.36 15.16
C LEU A 527 15.54 -40.03 15.44
N THR A 528 16.79 -39.92 15.00
CA THR A 528 17.61 -38.71 15.06
C THR A 528 17.98 -38.29 13.64
N TRP A 529 18.47 -37.07 13.48
CA TRP A 529 18.90 -36.54 12.18
C TRP A 529 20.07 -37.32 11.56
N ASN A 530 20.81 -38.11 12.34
CA ASN A 530 21.82 -39.06 11.86
C ASN A 530 21.27 -40.18 10.96
N SER A 531 19.99 -40.56 11.13
CA SER A 531 19.42 -41.75 10.47
C SER A 531 18.60 -41.41 9.22
N LEU A 532 19.15 -40.56 8.34
CA LEU A 532 18.50 -40.01 7.14
C LEU A 532 17.72 -41.03 6.28
N GLY A 533 18.23 -42.26 6.14
CA GLY A 533 17.58 -43.31 5.35
C GLY A 533 16.22 -43.75 5.91
N SER A 534 16.03 -43.68 7.23
CA SER A 534 14.82 -44.13 7.92
C SER A 534 13.75 -43.05 8.10
N ILE A 535 14.10 -41.78 7.84
CA ILE A 535 13.21 -40.61 8.00
C ILE A 535 12.10 -40.64 6.93
N GLY A 536 12.44 -41.02 5.69
CA GLY A 536 11.47 -41.13 4.60
C GLY A 536 10.34 -42.11 4.93
N ASP A 537 10.69 -43.33 5.36
CA ASP A 537 9.72 -44.37 5.74
C ASP A 537 8.91 -44.00 6.97
N PHE A 538 9.50 -43.25 7.90
CA PHE A 538 8.78 -42.69 9.04
C PHE A 538 7.72 -41.68 8.62
N ILE A 539 8.06 -40.73 7.74
CA ILE A 539 7.12 -39.73 7.21
C ILE A 539 5.96 -40.42 6.48
N VAL A 540 6.24 -41.41 5.63
CA VAL A 540 5.21 -42.15 4.89
C VAL A 540 4.25 -42.85 5.85
N ARG A 541 4.77 -43.58 6.85
CA ARG A 541 3.95 -44.26 7.86
C ARG A 541 3.08 -43.28 8.66
N CYS A 542 3.65 -42.16 9.09
CA CYS A 542 2.91 -41.13 9.83
C CYS A 542 1.83 -40.48 8.97
N THR A 543 2.15 -40.16 7.71
CA THR A 543 1.19 -39.56 6.77
C THR A 543 0.04 -40.51 6.47
N GLU A 544 0.32 -41.81 6.30
CA GLU A 544 -0.71 -42.82 6.09
C GLU A 544 -1.61 -42.98 7.32
N ALA A 545 -1.03 -42.95 8.53
CA ALA A 545 -1.78 -43.02 9.78
C ALA A 545 -2.68 -41.77 9.96
N ILE A 546 -2.16 -40.56 9.71
CA ILE A 546 -2.95 -39.32 9.73
C ILE A 546 -4.09 -39.41 8.71
N ARG A 547 -3.83 -39.87 7.48
CA ARG A 547 -4.87 -40.02 6.45
C ARG A 547 -5.97 -40.99 6.87
N LYS A 548 -5.63 -42.12 7.50
CA LYS A 548 -6.62 -43.07 8.03
C LYS A 548 -7.49 -42.43 9.10
N PHE A 549 -6.88 -41.64 9.99
CA PHE A 549 -7.59 -40.91 11.04
C PHE A 549 -8.47 -39.78 10.46
N GLU A 550 -7.98 -39.02 9.48
CA GLU A 550 -8.72 -37.97 8.78
C GLU A 550 -9.99 -38.53 8.12
N LEU A 551 -9.89 -39.67 7.44
CA LEU A 551 -11.05 -40.35 6.85
C LEU A 551 -12.06 -40.82 7.90
N LEU A 552 -11.61 -41.21 9.10
CA LEU A 552 -12.50 -41.58 10.19
C LEU A 552 -13.23 -40.34 10.74
N VAL A 553 -12.49 -39.25 11.00
CA VAL A 553 -13.05 -37.98 11.49
C VAL A 553 -14.07 -37.42 10.51
N HIS A 554 -13.75 -37.35 9.21
CA HIS A 554 -14.68 -36.88 8.19
C HIS A 554 -16.00 -37.67 8.17
N ARG A 555 -15.94 -38.99 8.37
CA ARG A 555 -17.17 -39.82 8.43
C ARG A 555 -18.00 -39.53 9.67
N ILE A 556 -17.35 -39.28 10.81
CA ILE A 556 -18.03 -38.90 12.06
C ILE A 556 -18.68 -37.53 11.89
N HIS A 557 -17.97 -36.56 11.30
CA HIS A 557 -18.49 -35.23 10.99
C HIS A 557 -19.67 -35.26 10.05
N ASN A 558 -19.64 -36.08 8.98
CA ASN A 558 -20.81 -36.25 8.11
C ASN A 558 -22.05 -36.76 8.87
N ASN A 559 -21.89 -37.74 9.77
CA ASN A 559 -23.01 -38.23 10.59
C ASN A 559 -23.47 -37.17 11.60
N SER A 560 -22.54 -36.44 12.21
CA SER A 560 -22.81 -35.32 13.12
C SER A 560 -23.59 -34.20 12.42
N GLU A 561 -23.24 -33.90 11.18
CA GLU A 561 -23.94 -32.93 10.32
C GLU A 561 -25.36 -33.42 9.99
N GLU A 562 -25.53 -34.70 9.63
CA GLU A 562 -26.85 -35.29 9.37
C GLU A 562 -27.76 -35.25 10.62
N ILE A 563 -27.21 -35.56 11.80
CA ILE A 563 -27.93 -35.42 13.09
C ILE A 563 -28.29 -33.95 13.32
N SER A 564 -27.34 -33.04 13.12
CA SER A 564 -27.57 -31.59 13.29
C SER A 564 -28.66 -31.07 12.36
N ASN A 565 -28.69 -31.51 11.10
CA ASN A 565 -29.73 -31.16 10.13
C ASN A 565 -31.11 -31.69 10.56
N ASN A 566 -31.18 -32.92 11.08
CA ASN A 566 -32.43 -33.46 11.63
C ASN A 566 -32.91 -32.65 12.84
N LEU A 567 -31.99 -32.21 13.71
CA LEU A 567 -32.31 -31.37 14.86
C LEU A 567 -32.74 -29.95 14.45
N LEU A 568 -32.09 -29.34 13.45
CA LEU A 568 -32.48 -28.03 12.91
C LEU A 568 -33.88 -28.08 12.27
N PHE A 569 -34.22 -29.16 11.58
CA PHE A 569 -35.58 -29.38 11.08
C PHE A 569 -36.59 -29.42 12.23
N ILE A 570 -36.29 -30.16 13.30
CA ILE A 570 -37.13 -30.21 14.50
C ILE A 570 -37.26 -28.81 15.10
N GLU A 571 -36.16 -28.07 15.30
CA GLU A 571 -36.16 -26.74 15.91
C GLU A 571 -36.97 -25.68 15.13
N SER A 572 -36.91 -25.75 13.80
CA SER A 572 -37.55 -24.77 12.90
C SER A 572 -39.01 -25.08 12.57
N THR A 573 -39.55 -26.19 13.09
CA THR A 573 -40.93 -26.60 12.81
C THR A 573 -41.92 -25.65 13.50
N ASN A 574 -42.90 -25.16 12.73
CA ASN A 574 -43.99 -24.33 13.25
C ASN A 574 -45.16 -25.21 13.74
N LEU A 575 -45.41 -25.21 15.05
CA LEU A 575 -46.47 -25.95 15.75
C LEU A 575 -47.81 -25.20 15.80
N PHE A 576 -47.85 -23.96 15.32
CA PHE A 576 -49.05 -23.13 15.22
C PHE A 576 -49.26 -22.69 13.77
N LYS A 577 -49.94 -23.54 12.99
CA LYS A 577 -50.38 -23.22 11.63
C LYS A 577 -51.81 -22.74 11.65
N PHE A 578 -52.04 -21.56 11.07
CA PHE A 578 -53.36 -20.94 11.01
C PHE A 578 -54.01 -21.22 9.64
N PRO A 579 -55.33 -21.43 9.60
CA PRO A 579 -56.04 -21.66 8.35
C PRO A 579 -55.97 -20.40 7.46
N LEU A 580 -55.74 -20.60 6.16
CA LEU A 580 -55.77 -19.52 5.18
C LEU A 580 -57.23 -19.11 4.93
N SER A 581 -57.55 -17.82 5.04
CA SER A 581 -58.89 -17.30 4.75
C SER A 581 -59.27 -17.61 3.29
N LYS A 582 -60.24 -18.51 3.12
CA LYS A 582 -60.82 -18.81 1.81
C LYS A 582 -61.80 -17.68 1.52
N ASN A 583 -61.38 -16.72 0.69
CA ASN A 583 -62.13 -15.54 0.27
C ASN A 583 -62.37 -14.47 1.35
N GLY A 584 -61.31 -13.85 1.88
CA GLY A 584 -61.31 -12.49 2.46
C GLY A 584 -62.12 -12.23 3.75
N ASP A 585 -63.32 -12.77 3.87
CA ASP A 585 -64.32 -12.43 4.87
C ASP A 585 -64.80 -13.62 5.73
N GLN A 586 -64.61 -14.87 5.31
CA GLN A 586 -65.03 -16.05 6.09
C GLN A 586 -63.89 -16.56 6.98
N LEU A 587 -63.99 -16.27 8.28
CA LEU A 587 -63.13 -16.84 9.31
C LEU A 587 -63.79 -18.10 9.90
N PRO A 588 -63.00 -19.11 10.31
CA PRO A 588 -63.54 -20.29 11.00
C PRO A 588 -64.12 -19.90 12.36
N ASN A 589 -65.06 -20.70 12.87
CA ASN A 589 -65.46 -20.58 14.28
C ASN A 589 -64.30 -21.00 15.20
N ALA A 590 -64.39 -20.66 16.48
CA ALA A 590 -63.31 -20.97 17.44
C ALA A 590 -63.00 -22.47 17.51
N GLU A 591 -64.02 -23.34 17.51
CA GLU A 591 -63.86 -24.80 17.57
C GLU A 591 -63.11 -25.37 16.36
N GLU A 592 -63.50 -24.99 15.16
CA GLU A 592 -62.85 -25.35 13.90
C GLU A 592 -61.41 -24.84 13.85
N PHE A 593 -61.16 -23.62 14.32
CA PHE A 593 -59.82 -23.05 14.37
C PHE A 593 -58.88 -23.87 15.27
N PHE A 594 -59.28 -24.12 16.52
CA PHE A 594 -58.43 -24.87 17.46
C PHE A 594 -58.26 -26.34 17.03
N GLU A 595 -59.28 -26.97 16.45
CA GLU A 595 -59.17 -28.34 15.92
C GLU A 595 -58.26 -28.39 14.67
N TYR A 596 -58.30 -27.37 13.81
CA TYR A 596 -57.38 -27.24 12.67
C TYR A 596 -55.92 -27.16 13.13
N VAL A 597 -55.62 -26.28 14.09
CA VAL A 597 -54.27 -26.11 14.65
C VAL A 597 -53.78 -27.44 15.24
N LYS A 598 -54.64 -28.15 15.98
CA LYS A 598 -54.33 -29.46 16.56
C LYS A 598 -54.04 -30.53 15.50
N CYS A 599 -54.85 -30.59 14.44
CA CYS A 599 -54.65 -31.53 13.33
C CYS A 599 -53.34 -31.27 12.58
N GLU A 600 -53.03 -30.01 12.27
CA GLU A 600 -51.77 -29.64 11.61
C GLU A 600 -50.56 -29.95 12.49
N ARG A 601 -50.63 -29.63 13.79
CA ARG A 601 -49.60 -29.98 14.77
C ARG A 601 -49.34 -31.47 14.83
N ALA A 602 -50.38 -32.30 14.77
CA ALA A 602 -50.24 -33.77 14.76
C ALA A 602 -49.51 -34.27 13.50
N LYS A 603 -49.72 -33.65 12.34
CA LYS A 603 -48.97 -33.96 11.11
C LYS A 603 -47.50 -33.61 11.25
N ASP A 604 -47.18 -32.42 11.75
CA ASP A 604 -45.79 -31.99 11.93
C ASP A 604 -45.07 -32.84 12.99
N LEU A 605 -45.76 -33.18 14.08
CA LEU A 605 -45.30 -34.10 15.11
C LEU A 605 -44.84 -35.44 14.52
N ALA A 606 -45.64 -36.04 13.65
CA ALA A 606 -45.29 -37.31 13.01
C ALA A 606 -43.98 -37.22 12.19
N HIS A 607 -43.72 -36.09 11.54
CA HIS A 607 -42.48 -35.87 10.79
C HIS A 607 -41.28 -35.67 11.73
N MET A 608 -41.45 -34.88 12.79
CA MET A 608 -40.39 -34.64 13.78
C MET A 608 -39.99 -35.94 14.50
N VAL A 609 -40.95 -36.76 14.92
CA VAL A 609 -40.69 -38.05 15.57
C VAL A 609 -39.93 -38.99 14.63
N ARG A 610 -40.30 -39.06 13.34
CA ARG A 610 -39.53 -39.85 12.36
C ARG A 610 -38.07 -39.40 12.26
N LYS A 611 -37.82 -38.08 12.24
CA LYS A 611 -36.45 -37.53 12.22
C LYS A 611 -35.68 -37.86 13.50
N TYR A 612 -36.34 -37.78 14.65
CA TYR A 612 -35.77 -38.14 15.95
C TYR A 612 -35.39 -39.62 16.02
N THR A 613 -36.30 -40.54 15.65
CA THR A 613 -36.05 -41.99 15.66
C THR A 613 -34.93 -42.46 14.72
N ALA A 614 -34.53 -41.62 13.75
CA ALA A 614 -33.39 -41.88 12.87
C ALA A 614 -32.02 -41.58 13.54
N ILE A 615 -31.98 -40.69 14.54
CA ILE A 615 -30.73 -40.26 15.20
C ILE A 615 -29.98 -41.43 15.85
N PRO A 616 -30.63 -42.35 16.62
CA PRO A 616 -29.96 -43.54 17.15
C PRO A 616 -29.25 -44.37 16.10
N GLN A 617 -29.81 -44.52 14.89
CA GLN A 617 -29.18 -45.29 13.81
C GLN A 617 -27.91 -44.62 13.29
N LEU A 618 -27.86 -43.29 13.25
CA LEU A 618 -26.66 -42.53 12.90
C LEU A 618 -25.58 -42.67 13.97
N LEU A 619 -25.97 -42.69 15.24
CA LEU A 619 -25.07 -42.91 16.37
C LEU A 619 -24.52 -44.34 16.44
N ILE A 620 -25.35 -45.34 16.13
CA ILE A 620 -24.93 -46.75 16.01
C ILE A 620 -23.96 -46.92 14.83
N LYS A 621 -24.15 -46.21 13.71
CA LYS A 621 -23.15 -46.19 12.62
C LYS A 621 -21.81 -45.63 13.08
N VAL A 622 -21.79 -44.62 13.95
CA VAL A 622 -20.54 -44.10 14.55
C VAL A 622 -19.92 -45.15 15.49
N GLU A 623 -20.75 -45.80 16.31
CA GLU A 623 -20.32 -46.90 17.19
C GLU A 623 -19.63 -48.02 16.43
N GLY A 624 -20.22 -48.46 15.31
CA GLY A 624 -19.67 -49.53 14.48
C GLY A 624 -18.33 -49.18 13.85
N ARG A 625 -17.98 -47.88 13.74
CA ARG A 625 -16.71 -47.42 13.19
C ARG A 625 -15.64 -47.20 14.25
N VAL A 626 -16.02 -46.75 15.45
CA VAL A 626 -15.08 -46.41 16.52
C VAL A 626 -14.87 -47.56 17.50
N ALA A 627 -15.93 -48.29 17.84
CA ALA A 627 -15.90 -49.37 18.82
C ALA A 627 -16.08 -50.76 18.19
N ASN A 628 -16.35 -50.86 16.88
CA ASN A 628 -16.67 -52.10 16.17
C ASN A 628 -17.87 -52.85 16.78
N THR A 629 -18.80 -52.12 17.40
CA THR A 629 -20.03 -52.64 17.99
C THR A 629 -21.24 -51.89 17.42
N ASN A 630 -22.38 -52.56 17.27
CA ASN A 630 -23.63 -51.95 16.76
C ASN A 630 -24.75 -52.06 17.81
N SER A 631 -24.40 -51.86 19.09
CA SER A 631 -25.27 -52.22 20.20
C SER A 631 -26.13 -51.07 20.71
N GLY A 632 -25.74 -49.82 20.43
CA GLY A 632 -26.29 -48.61 21.04
C GLY A 632 -25.85 -48.38 22.48
N LYS A 633 -24.96 -49.23 23.04
CA LYS A 633 -24.62 -49.29 24.47
C LYS A 633 -23.11 -49.30 24.75
N SER A 634 -22.28 -48.92 23.76
CA SER A 634 -20.84 -48.99 23.93
C SER A 634 -20.34 -48.01 25.00
N PRO A 635 -19.54 -48.46 26.00
CA PRO A 635 -19.03 -47.58 27.06
C PRO A 635 -18.09 -46.49 26.52
N LYS A 636 -17.51 -46.68 25.33
CA LYS A 636 -16.67 -45.67 24.67
C LYS A 636 -17.47 -44.47 24.17
N LEU A 637 -18.75 -44.65 23.87
CA LEU A 637 -19.61 -43.62 23.31
C LEU A 637 -20.48 -42.93 24.37
N THR A 638 -20.43 -43.33 25.63
CA THR A 638 -21.25 -42.78 26.72
C THR A 638 -21.24 -41.25 26.77
N SER A 639 -20.08 -40.60 26.69
CA SER A 639 -19.98 -39.14 26.66
C SER A 639 -20.52 -38.52 25.37
N TYR A 640 -20.39 -39.22 24.25
CA TYR A 640 -20.87 -38.78 22.95
C TYR A 640 -22.40 -38.88 22.85
N TYR A 641 -22.99 -39.95 23.38
CA TYR A 641 -24.45 -40.07 23.51
C TYR A 641 -25.03 -38.97 24.41
N ALA A 642 -24.40 -38.71 25.56
CA ALA A 642 -24.83 -37.64 26.48
C ALA A 642 -24.76 -36.26 25.84
N TYR A 643 -23.73 -35.99 25.00
CA TYR A 643 -23.62 -34.74 24.24
C TYR A 643 -24.83 -34.54 23.32
N TRP A 644 -25.19 -35.55 22.52
CA TRP A 644 -26.34 -35.46 21.62
C TRP A 644 -27.67 -35.40 22.35
N GLU A 645 -27.82 -36.15 23.44
CA GLU A 645 -29.02 -36.09 24.28
C GLU A 645 -29.25 -34.68 24.86
N ASN A 646 -28.18 -34.04 25.35
CA ASN A 646 -28.25 -32.65 25.81
C ASN A 646 -28.59 -31.68 24.66
N ARG A 647 -28.02 -31.91 23.48
CA ARG A 647 -28.34 -31.10 22.29
C ARG A 647 -29.81 -31.25 21.88
N ILE A 648 -30.37 -32.46 21.94
CA ILE A 648 -31.80 -32.73 21.70
C ILE A 648 -32.66 -31.98 22.72
N TYR A 649 -32.33 -32.04 24.01
CA TYR A 649 -33.03 -31.31 25.06
C TYR A 649 -33.07 -29.80 24.80
N GLN A 650 -31.93 -29.20 24.43
CA GLN A 650 -31.84 -27.78 24.09
C GLN A 650 -32.71 -27.42 22.89
N VAL A 651 -32.68 -28.23 21.83
CA VAL A 651 -33.46 -28.03 20.61
C VAL A 651 -34.95 -28.11 20.88
N LEU A 652 -35.41 -29.10 21.64
CA LEU A 652 -36.83 -29.24 22.01
C LEU A 652 -37.29 -28.08 22.90
N THR A 653 -36.45 -27.62 23.83
CA THR A 653 -36.75 -26.44 24.66
C THR A 653 -36.91 -25.19 23.80
N GLN A 654 -36.00 -24.96 22.84
CA GLN A 654 -36.08 -23.83 21.91
C GLN A 654 -37.28 -23.93 20.96
N LEU A 655 -37.62 -25.13 20.49
CA LEU A 655 -38.80 -25.39 19.66
C LEU A 655 -40.07 -24.90 20.37
N ILE A 656 -40.29 -25.33 21.61
CA ILE A 656 -41.49 -24.96 22.37
C ILE A 656 -41.50 -23.46 22.67
N LEU A 657 -40.37 -22.92 23.13
CA LEU A 657 -40.28 -21.50 23.48
C LEU A 657 -40.57 -20.59 22.28
N LYS A 658 -39.94 -20.84 21.13
CA LYS A 658 -40.16 -20.06 19.89
C LYS A 658 -41.61 -20.15 19.43
N ASN A 659 -42.22 -21.33 19.48
CA ASN A 659 -43.60 -21.52 19.06
C ASN A 659 -44.61 -20.83 19.99
N LEU A 660 -44.41 -20.90 21.31
CA LEU A 660 -45.26 -20.17 22.26
C LEU A 660 -45.12 -18.65 22.09
N GLN A 661 -43.90 -18.14 21.88
CA GLN A 661 -43.68 -16.72 21.59
C GLN A 661 -44.35 -16.29 20.28
N ALA A 662 -44.25 -17.09 19.22
CA ALA A 662 -44.92 -16.84 17.95
C ALA A 662 -46.45 -16.84 18.10
N PHE A 663 -47.00 -17.77 18.88
CA PHE A 663 -48.44 -17.81 19.17
C PHE A 663 -48.88 -16.59 19.99
N ASN A 664 -48.13 -16.20 21.02
CA ASN A 664 -48.40 -14.98 21.78
C ASN A 664 -48.39 -13.73 20.90
N ALA A 665 -47.44 -13.63 19.98
CA ALA A 665 -47.38 -12.55 19.00
C ALA A 665 -48.59 -12.55 18.06
N ALA A 666 -49.07 -13.73 17.64
CA ALA A 666 -50.27 -13.86 16.84
C ALA A 666 -51.55 -13.46 17.62
N VAL A 667 -51.63 -13.80 18.92
CA VAL A 667 -52.74 -13.38 19.80
C VAL A 667 -52.82 -11.85 19.92
N LEU A 668 -51.66 -11.19 20.03
CA LEU A 668 -51.57 -9.74 20.16
C LEU A 668 -51.64 -8.99 18.83
N ALA A 669 -51.54 -9.69 17.70
CA ALA A 669 -51.60 -9.08 16.38
C ALA A 669 -53.02 -8.54 16.10
N ASN A 670 -53.10 -7.42 15.39
CA ASN A 670 -54.37 -6.83 14.94
C ASN A 670 -54.94 -7.55 13.71
N VAL A 671 -54.96 -8.88 13.73
CA VAL A 671 -55.43 -9.73 12.62
C VAL A 671 -56.31 -10.84 13.21
N ALA A 672 -57.59 -10.82 12.88
CA ALA A 672 -58.53 -11.84 13.35
C ALA A 672 -58.23 -13.22 12.71
N LEU A 673 -58.13 -14.25 13.55
CA LEU A 673 -57.82 -15.63 13.16
C LEU A 673 -59.06 -16.53 13.14
N PHE A 674 -60.04 -16.24 14.00
CA PHE A 674 -61.33 -16.92 14.07
C PHE A 674 -62.43 -15.94 14.46
N GLN A 675 -63.68 -16.36 14.28
CA GLN A 675 -64.86 -15.56 14.64
C GLN A 675 -65.69 -16.20 15.76
N THR A 676 -66.36 -15.34 16.52
CA THR A 676 -67.26 -15.69 17.62
C THR A 676 -68.54 -14.88 17.49
N GLU A 677 -69.69 -15.49 17.77
CA GLU A 677 -70.99 -14.84 17.56
C GLU A 677 -71.52 -14.23 18.86
N ALA A 678 -72.09 -13.04 18.77
CA ALA A 678 -72.86 -12.44 19.86
C ALA A 678 -74.34 -12.77 19.66
N LEU A 679 -74.97 -13.34 20.68
CA LEU A 679 -76.39 -13.72 20.66
C LEU A 679 -77.12 -13.16 21.87
N LEU A 680 -78.40 -12.83 21.68
CA LEU A 680 -79.28 -12.43 22.77
C LEU A 680 -79.98 -13.67 23.33
N SER A 681 -79.60 -14.10 24.53
CA SER A 681 -80.29 -15.14 25.29
C SER A 681 -80.96 -14.48 26.50
N VAL A 682 -82.25 -14.16 26.36
CA VAL A 682 -82.97 -13.32 27.33
C VAL A 682 -82.74 -13.79 28.78
N PRO A 683 -82.27 -12.92 29.70
CA PRO A 683 -82.12 -11.47 29.58
C PRO A 683 -80.70 -10.96 29.20
N GLU A 684 -79.75 -11.83 28.91
CA GLU A 684 -78.33 -11.49 28.75
C GLU A 684 -77.80 -11.65 27.31
N ILE A 685 -76.75 -10.91 26.99
CA ILE A 685 -76.03 -11.03 25.72
C ILE A 685 -74.84 -11.96 25.97
N ILE A 686 -74.79 -13.07 25.26
CA ILE A 686 -73.76 -14.11 25.41
C ILE A 686 -72.88 -14.19 24.17
N LEU A 687 -71.62 -14.57 24.37
CA LEU A 687 -70.70 -15.00 23.31
C LEU A 687 -70.90 -16.50 23.07
N GLN A 688 -70.95 -16.92 21.81
CA GLN A 688 -70.93 -18.32 21.41
C GLN A 688 -69.71 -18.60 20.52
N PRO A 689 -68.76 -19.46 20.95
CA PRO A 689 -68.63 -20.04 22.30
C PRO A 689 -68.36 -18.98 23.38
N ASN A 690 -68.62 -19.33 24.65
CA ASN A 690 -68.47 -18.36 25.74
C ASN A 690 -66.99 -18.05 26.04
N GLY A 691 -66.72 -16.93 26.72
CA GLY A 691 -65.34 -16.54 27.03
C GLY A 691 -64.57 -17.60 27.83
N SER A 692 -65.25 -18.34 28.73
CA SER A 692 -64.64 -19.42 29.51
C SER A 692 -64.21 -20.61 28.64
N GLU A 693 -64.99 -20.95 27.62
CA GLU A 693 -64.67 -21.97 26.62
C GLU A 693 -63.46 -21.56 25.78
N ILE A 694 -63.42 -20.31 25.31
CA ILE A 694 -62.26 -19.78 24.56
C ILE A 694 -60.99 -19.79 25.41
N ASP A 695 -61.06 -19.40 26.69
CA ASP A 695 -59.95 -19.49 27.64
C ASP A 695 -59.50 -20.95 27.83
N LYS A 696 -60.44 -21.90 28.00
CA LYS A 696 -60.13 -23.33 28.13
C LYS A 696 -59.48 -23.91 26.88
N MET A 697 -59.99 -23.57 25.70
CA MET A 697 -59.45 -24.02 24.41
C MET A 697 -58.06 -23.46 24.15
N THR A 698 -57.83 -22.18 24.48
CA THR A 698 -56.50 -21.55 24.40
C THR A 698 -55.53 -22.25 25.35
N ALA A 699 -55.92 -22.45 26.61
CA ALA A 699 -55.08 -23.14 27.59
C ALA A 699 -54.77 -24.59 27.18
N GLN A 700 -55.75 -25.30 26.60
CA GLN A 700 -55.53 -26.63 26.05
C GLN A 700 -54.57 -26.61 24.87
N CYS A 701 -54.72 -25.66 23.95
CA CYS A 701 -53.84 -25.53 22.78
C CYS A 701 -52.38 -25.27 23.17
N ILE A 702 -52.16 -24.46 24.22
CA ILE A 702 -50.82 -24.23 24.81
C ILE A 702 -50.28 -25.52 25.44
N ARG A 703 -51.09 -26.23 26.23
CA ARG A 703 -50.71 -27.52 26.82
C ARG A 703 -50.31 -28.52 25.74
N ASP A 704 -51.17 -28.73 24.74
CA ASP A 704 -50.93 -29.64 23.63
C ASP A 704 -49.62 -29.33 22.88
N CYS A 705 -49.25 -28.05 22.77
CA CYS A 705 -47.96 -27.64 22.20
C CYS A 705 -46.78 -28.15 23.04
N VAL A 706 -46.82 -28.01 24.37
CA VAL A 706 -45.78 -28.55 25.26
C VAL A 706 -45.80 -30.09 25.25
N GLU A 707 -46.98 -30.70 25.20
CA GLU A 707 -47.16 -32.15 25.21
C GLU A 707 -46.61 -32.88 23.97
N VAL A 708 -46.36 -32.18 22.86
CA VAL A 708 -45.58 -32.69 21.73
C VAL A 708 -44.27 -33.34 22.19
N THR A 709 -43.65 -32.80 23.24
CA THR A 709 -42.39 -33.31 23.78
C THR A 709 -42.51 -34.67 24.49
N LYS A 710 -43.73 -35.15 24.79
CA LYS A 710 -43.98 -36.50 25.35
C LYS A 710 -43.58 -37.61 24.37
N HIS A 711 -43.65 -37.33 23.06
CA HIS A 711 -43.30 -38.29 22.01
C HIS A 711 -41.80 -38.45 21.79
N PHE A 712 -40.97 -37.64 22.46
CA PHE A 712 -39.52 -37.73 22.41
C PHE A 712 -39.04 -38.42 23.69
N VAL A 713 -38.87 -39.74 23.60
CA VAL A 713 -38.50 -40.60 24.73
C VAL A 713 -37.01 -40.43 25.05
N ARG A 714 -36.63 -40.27 26.32
CA ARG A 714 -35.22 -40.14 26.72
C ARG A 714 -34.46 -41.45 26.50
N TRP A 715 -33.15 -41.36 26.41
CA TRP A 715 -32.32 -42.55 26.27
C TRP A 715 -31.99 -43.14 27.64
N MET A 716 -31.75 -44.45 27.69
CA MET A 716 -31.18 -45.04 28.91
C MET A 716 -29.79 -44.44 29.14
N HIS A 717 -29.45 -44.18 30.39
CA HIS A 717 -28.20 -43.50 30.76
C HIS A 717 -26.98 -44.14 30.10
N GLY A 718 -26.22 -43.32 29.37
CA GLY A 718 -24.99 -43.73 28.70
C GLY A 718 -25.19 -44.59 27.44
N THR A 719 -26.39 -44.59 26.86
CA THR A 719 -26.75 -45.31 25.63
C THR A 719 -27.48 -44.38 24.66
N CYS A 720 -27.71 -44.83 23.43
CA CYS A 720 -28.62 -44.17 22.48
C CYS A 720 -29.92 -44.96 22.26
N ILE A 721 -30.36 -45.74 23.25
CA ILE A 721 -31.56 -46.57 23.17
C ILE A 721 -32.65 -45.93 24.02
N GLU A 722 -33.80 -45.74 23.41
CA GLU A 722 -34.99 -45.20 24.06
C GLU A 722 -35.36 -46.02 25.30
N CYS A 723 -35.67 -45.31 26.39
CA CYS A 723 -36.08 -45.95 27.63
C CYS A 723 -37.44 -46.65 27.42
N PRO A 724 -37.54 -47.97 27.64
CA PRO A 724 -38.82 -48.64 27.57
C PRO A 724 -39.76 -48.12 28.69
N PRO A 725 -41.08 -48.19 28.48
CA PRO A 725 -42.03 -47.81 29.52
C PRO A 725 -41.82 -48.64 30.80
N GLN A 726 -41.74 -47.97 31.95
CA GLN A 726 -41.52 -48.61 33.25
C GLN A 726 -42.82 -48.65 34.05
N ARG A 727 -43.11 -49.76 34.72
CA ARG A 727 -44.24 -49.88 35.65
C ARG A 727 -43.85 -49.34 37.01
N VAL A 728 -44.55 -48.32 37.50
CA VAL A 728 -44.39 -47.80 38.86
C VAL A 728 -45.71 -48.08 39.60
N GLY A 729 -45.74 -49.14 40.42
CA GLY A 729 -46.96 -49.60 41.11
C GLY A 729 -47.82 -50.58 40.32
N GLU A 730 -49.02 -50.91 40.84
CA GLU A 730 -49.90 -51.95 40.28
C GLU A 730 -50.63 -51.52 38.98
N GLU A 731 -50.73 -50.22 38.65
CA GLU A 731 -51.51 -49.76 37.48
C GLU A 731 -50.85 -48.70 36.56
N GLU A 732 -49.78 -47.99 36.95
CA GLU A 732 -49.23 -46.90 36.13
C GLU A 732 -47.95 -47.26 35.36
N VAL A 733 -48.00 -47.09 34.03
CA VAL A 733 -46.86 -47.21 33.11
C VAL A 733 -46.33 -45.80 32.81
N ILE A 734 -45.11 -45.50 33.25
CA ILE A 734 -44.44 -44.21 33.04
C ILE A 734 -43.44 -44.33 31.89
N THR A 735 -43.58 -43.44 30.91
CA THR A 735 -42.60 -43.25 29.82
C THR A 735 -41.75 -42.02 30.11
N PHE A 736 -40.44 -42.22 30.29
CA PHE A 736 -39.50 -41.11 30.51
C PHE A 736 -39.26 -40.37 29.20
N SER A 737 -39.88 -39.20 29.06
CA SER A 737 -39.75 -38.33 27.88
C SER A 737 -39.13 -36.98 28.27
N PHE A 738 -38.71 -36.18 27.29
CA PHE A 738 -38.21 -34.83 27.55
C PHE A 738 -39.28 -33.89 28.13
N TYR A 739 -40.55 -34.25 28.06
CA TYR A 739 -41.67 -33.48 28.61
C TYR A 739 -41.53 -33.16 30.09
N THR A 740 -41.03 -34.08 30.93
CA THR A 740 -40.92 -33.86 32.39
C THR A 740 -40.11 -32.62 32.71
N ASP A 741 -39.02 -32.39 31.97
CA ASP A 741 -38.08 -31.32 32.24
C ASP A 741 -38.45 -30.05 31.47
N ILE A 742 -39.03 -30.20 30.28
CA ILE A 742 -39.45 -29.07 29.44
C ILE A 742 -40.69 -28.40 30.03
N SER A 743 -41.67 -29.18 30.52
CA SER A 743 -42.89 -28.62 31.14
C SER A 743 -42.61 -27.86 32.44
N GLN A 744 -41.52 -28.22 33.14
CA GLN A 744 -41.07 -27.54 34.36
C GLN A 744 -40.13 -26.35 34.08
N ASN A 745 -39.79 -26.07 32.82
CA ASN A 745 -38.89 -24.99 32.48
C ASN A 745 -39.54 -23.63 32.77
N PRO A 746 -38.92 -22.75 33.60
CA PRO A 746 -39.49 -21.46 33.98
C PRO A 746 -39.87 -20.57 32.80
N LEU A 747 -39.07 -20.56 31.73
CA LEU A 747 -39.31 -19.74 30.55
C LEU A 747 -40.57 -20.18 29.79
N ILE A 748 -40.82 -21.49 29.74
CA ILE A 748 -42.00 -22.05 29.06
C ILE A 748 -43.25 -21.76 29.88
N ILE A 749 -43.18 -21.92 31.20
CA ILE A 749 -44.28 -21.60 32.11
C ILE A 749 -44.64 -20.11 32.03
N GLU A 750 -43.64 -19.23 32.06
CA GLU A 750 -43.85 -17.78 31.97
C GLU A 750 -44.54 -17.38 30.65
N GLN A 751 -44.09 -17.93 29.51
CA GLN A 751 -44.74 -17.67 28.22
C GLN A 751 -46.18 -18.21 28.16
N ALA A 752 -46.43 -19.42 28.68
CA ALA A 752 -47.78 -19.99 28.74
C ALA A 752 -48.73 -19.11 29.56
N VAL A 753 -48.30 -18.65 30.73
CA VAL A 753 -49.07 -17.74 31.60
C VAL A 753 -49.33 -16.41 30.88
N LEU A 754 -48.33 -15.84 30.24
CA LEU A 754 -48.46 -14.57 29.51
C LEU A 754 -49.53 -14.64 28.41
N ILE A 755 -49.56 -15.72 27.62
CA ILE A 755 -50.57 -15.91 26.57
C ILE A 755 -51.98 -15.95 27.19
N THR A 756 -52.18 -16.74 28.25
CA THR A 756 -53.49 -16.85 28.91
C THR A 756 -53.95 -15.52 29.50
N GLN A 757 -53.04 -14.72 30.09
CA GLN A 757 -53.36 -13.39 30.58
C GLN A 757 -53.76 -12.42 29.47
N ASN A 758 -53.11 -12.50 28.30
CA ASN A 758 -53.44 -11.67 27.14
C ASN A 758 -54.81 -12.03 26.57
N VAL A 759 -55.12 -13.32 26.42
CA VAL A 759 -56.46 -13.77 25.98
C VAL A 759 -57.54 -13.34 26.96
N HIS A 760 -57.31 -13.47 28.27
CA HIS A 760 -58.29 -13.04 29.28
C HIS A 760 -58.56 -11.52 29.21
N LYS A 761 -57.53 -10.69 29.01
CA LYS A 761 -57.68 -9.24 28.79
C LYS A 761 -58.51 -8.95 27.52
N LEU A 762 -58.31 -9.71 26.45
CA LEU A 762 -59.06 -9.55 25.21
C LEU A 762 -60.54 -9.90 25.36
N LEU A 763 -60.83 -11.01 26.02
CA LEU A 763 -62.20 -11.39 26.33
C LEU A 763 -62.89 -10.33 27.21
N ALA A 764 -62.17 -9.73 28.17
CA ALA A 764 -62.69 -8.61 28.95
C ALA A 764 -63.00 -7.37 28.09
N CYS A 765 -62.18 -7.06 27.09
CA CYS A 765 -62.44 -6.00 26.10
C CYS A 765 -63.68 -6.29 25.25
N LEU A 766 -63.83 -7.53 24.76
CA LEU A 766 -65.02 -7.97 24.02
C LEU A 766 -66.28 -7.86 24.88
N CYS A 767 -66.25 -8.33 26.12
CA CYS A 767 -67.35 -8.17 27.08
C CYS A 767 -67.70 -6.70 27.35
N LYS A 768 -66.70 -5.81 27.45
CA LYS A 768 -66.92 -4.36 27.59
C LYS A 768 -67.63 -3.78 26.36
N HIS A 769 -67.29 -4.24 25.15
CA HIS A 769 -67.98 -3.83 23.93
C HIS A 769 -69.42 -4.35 23.88
N LEU A 770 -69.66 -5.62 24.23
CA LEU A 770 -71.01 -6.19 24.34
C LEU A 770 -71.87 -5.48 25.38
N ASN A 771 -71.29 -5.00 26.49
CA ASN A 771 -72.01 -4.21 27.49
C ASN A 771 -72.59 -2.90 26.92
N GLN A 772 -72.06 -2.34 25.82
CA GLN A 772 -72.64 -1.15 25.17
C GLN A 772 -74.03 -1.44 24.59
N TRP A 773 -74.29 -2.69 24.20
CA TRP A 773 -75.59 -3.13 23.69
C TRP A 773 -76.66 -3.24 24.79
N LYS A 774 -76.27 -3.26 26.08
CA LYS A 774 -77.22 -3.21 27.21
C LYS A 774 -78.05 -1.93 27.27
N ARG A 775 -77.68 -0.86 26.53
CA ARG A 775 -78.54 0.33 26.39
C ARG A 775 -79.93 -0.01 25.83
N TYR A 776 -80.05 -1.10 25.08
CA TYR A 776 -81.29 -1.57 24.49
C TYR A 776 -82.06 -2.58 25.37
N HIS A 777 -81.62 -2.82 26.61
CA HIS A 777 -82.17 -3.88 27.48
C HIS A 777 -83.69 -3.83 27.70
N LEU A 778 -84.30 -2.64 27.63
CA LEU A 778 -85.74 -2.45 27.76
C LEU A 778 -86.53 -3.27 26.72
N LEU A 779 -85.95 -3.54 25.55
CA LEU A 779 -86.60 -4.31 24.48
C LEU A 779 -86.87 -5.77 24.83
N TRP A 780 -86.06 -6.36 25.71
CA TRP A 780 -86.09 -7.81 26.01
C TRP A 780 -86.16 -8.14 27.50
N LYS A 781 -85.94 -7.18 28.40
CA LYS A 781 -86.07 -7.38 29.85
C LYS A 781 -87.51 -7.21 30.35
N SER A 782 -88.29 -6.37 29.67
CA SER A 782 -89.68 -6.08 30.03
C SER A 782 -90.63 -7.03 29.30
N ASP A 783 -91.61 -7.60 30.03
CA ASP A 783 -92.66 -8.41 29.42
C ASP A 783 -93.54 -7.52 28.54
N LYS A 784 -93.62 -7.85 27.25
CA LYS A 784 -94.40 -7.10 26.25
C LYS A 784 -95.87 -7.00 26.67
N GLY A 785 -96.47 -8.05 27.23
CA GLY A 785 -97.87 -8.05 27.66
C GLY A 785 -98.11 -7.10 28.83
N VAL A 786 -97.28 -7.18 29.87
CA VAL A 786 -97.44 -6.38 31.10
C VAL A 786 -97.30 -4.88 30.85
N VAL A 787 -96.35 -4.48 30.00
CA VAL A 787 -96.17 -3.06 29.64
C VAL A 787 -97.35 -2.54 28.81
N MET A 788 -97.85 -3.37 27.89
CA MET A 788 -98.98 -3.00 27.03
C MET A 788 -100.30 -2.91 27.82
N GLU A 789 -100.53 -3.79 28.80
CA GLU A 789 -101.69 -3.72 29.70
C GLU A 789 -101.67 -2.46 30.57
N ARG A 790 -100.49 -2.07 31.08
CA ARG A 790 -100.35 -0.81 31.84
C ARG A 790 -100.65 0.40 30.95
N LEU A 791 -100.09 0.45 29.74
CA LEU A 791 -100.35 1.52 28.78
C LEU A 791 -101.83 1.59 28.38
N ALA A 792 -102.50 0.45 28.20
CA ALA A 792 -103.93 0.41 27.91
C ALA A 792 -104.78 0.97 29.07
N ALA A 793 -104.38 0.69 30.32
CA ALA A 793 -105.08 1.15 31.52
C ALA A 793 -104.94 2.67 31.77
N GLU A 794 -103.82 3.27 31.36
CA GLU A 794 -103.52 4.70 31.58
C GLU A 794 -104.21 5.66 30.60
N LYS A 795 -104.84 5.16 29.53
CA LYS A 795 -105.46 5.94 28.44
C LYS A 795 -104.55 7.09 27.92
N PRO A 796 -103.36 6.78 27.40
CA PRO A 796 -102.40 7.78 26.95
C PRO A 796 -102.90 8.58 25.74
N SER A 797 -102.40 9.81 25.62
CA SER A 797 -102.71 10.68 24.47
C SER A 797 -102.05 10.16 23.19
N CYS A 798 -102.57 10.56 22.02
CA CYS A 798 -101.95 10.23 20.73
C CYS A 798 -100.49 10.71 20.62
N VAL A 799 -100.13 11.80 21.32
CA VAL A 799 -98.75 12.32 21.37
C VAL A 799 -97.83 11.36 22.12
N ALA A 800 -98.28 10.79 23.25
CA ALA A 800 -97.51 9.80 23.99
C ALA A 800 -97.31 8.49 23.19
N PHE A 801 -98.32 8.06 22.42
CA PHE A 801 -98.17 6.94 21.49
C PHE A 801 -97.16 7.24 20.37
N ASP A 802 -97.19 8.44 19.78
CA ASP A 802 -96.23 8.85 18.75
C ASP A 802 -94.80 8.91 19.31
N GLU A 803 -94.59 9.44 20.52
CA GLU A 803 -93.29 9.46 21.20
C GLU A 803 -92.71 8.04 21.40
N GLU A 804 -93.51 7.09 21.89
CA GLU A 804 -93.10 5.69 22.07
C GLU A 804 -92.85 4.96 20.73
N LEU A 805 -93.71 5.17 19.73
CA LEU A 805 -93.53 4.60 18.39
C LEU A 805 -92.26 5.13 17.72
N GLN A 806 -92.02 6.44 17.81
CA GLN A 806 -90.80 7.07 17.29
C GLN A 806 -89.55 6.55 18.01
N PHE A 807 -89.61 6.33 19.33
CA PHE A 807 -88.52 5.73 20.08
C PHE A 807 -88.13 4.35 19.54
N TYR A 808 -89.07 3.39 19.46
CA TYR A 808 -88.76 2.03 18.98
C TYR A 808 -88.39 1.99 17.50
N MET A 809 -89.00 2.85 16.67
CA MET A 809 -88.65 2.96 15.25
C MET A 809 -87.25 3.52 15.05
N LYS A 810 -86.84 4.50 15.85
CA LYS A 810 -85.47 5.03 15.86
C LYS A 810 -84.47 3.97 16.30
N VAL A 811 -84.77 3.20 17.34
CA VAL A 811 -83.92 2.08 17.79
C VAL A 811 -83.75 1.03 16.68
N ALA A 812 -84.83 0.66 15.98
CA ALA A 812 -84.77 -0.29 14.86
C ALA A 812 -83.91 0.21 13.68
N GLN A 813 -83.86 1.53 13.44
CA GLN A 813 -83.00 2.15 12.44
C GLN A 813 -81.55 2.25 12.93
N GLU A 814 -81.31 2.69 14.17
CA GLU A 814 -79.98 2.81 14.76
C GLU A 814 -79.21 1.50 14.74
N VAL A 815 -79.88 0.38 15.03
CA VAL A 815 -79.27 -0.96 15.06
C VAL A 815 -78.81 -1.40 13.66
N THR A 816 -79.50 -1.01 12.59
CA THR A 816 -79.07 -1.32 11.20
C THR A 816 -77.83 -0.56 10.75
N GLN A 817 -77.55 0.58 11.38
CA GLN A 817 -76.39 1.41 11.07
C GLN A 817 -75.16 1.00 11.89
N GLN A 818 -75.30 0.12 12.88
CA GLN A 818 -74.16 -0.40 13.64
C GLN A 818 -73.31 -1.37 12.80
N PRO A 819 -71.98 -1.39 12.99
CA PRO A 819 -71.12 -2.36 12.31
C PRO A 819 -71.50 -3.79 12.72
N LEU A 820 -71.63 -4.67 11.73
CA LEU A 820 -72.06 -6.07 11.90
C LEU A 820 -70.97 -7.00 12.42
N PHE A 821 -69.73 -6.52 12.46
CA PHE A 821 -68.61 -7.21 13.07
C PHE A 821 -67.63 -6.21 13.69
N LYS A 822 -66.87 -6.67 14.67
CA LYS A 822 -65.76 -5.93 15.27
C LYS A 822 -64.57 -6.85 15.44
N ASP A 823 -63.41 -6.44 14.96
CA ASP A 823 -62.16 -7.17 15.16
C ASP A 823 -61.47 -6.67 16.44
N GLU A 824 -61.17 -7.60 17.34
CA GLU A 824 -60.40 -7.36 18.55
C GLU A 824 -59.22 -8.34 18.56
N GLN A 825 -58.09 -7.87 18.03
CA GLN A 825 -56.88 -8.68 17.79
C GLN A 825 -57.20 -9.97 17.03
N PHE A 826 -56.85 -11.14 17.58
CA PHE A 826 -57.04 -12.44 16.96
C PHE A 826 -58.49 -12.96 16.93
N ILE A 827 -59.46 -12.24 17.52
CA ILE A 827 -60.88 -12.62 17.56
C ILE A 827 -61.74 -11.61 16.77
N ARG A 828 -62.52 -12.10 15.80
CA ARG A 828 -63.62 -11.35 15.19
C ARG A 828 -64.91 -11.59 15.95
N LEU A 829 -65.53 -10.53 16.45
CA LEU A 829 -66.85 -10.56 17.06
C LEU A 829 -67.91 -10.30 16.01
N GLN A 830 -68.76 -11.29 15.72
CA GLN A 830 -69.87 -11.18 14.80
C GLN A 830 -71.13 -10.71 15.54
N LEU A 831 -71.55 -9.48 15.25
CA LEU A 831 -72.70 -8.80 15.86
C LEU A 831 -73.97 -8.92 15.02
N ALA A 832 -73.89 -9.45 13.79
CA ALA A 832 -75.04 -9.57 12.89
C ALA A 832 -76.25 -10.32 13.51
N PRO A 833 -76.07 -11.49 14.17
CA PRO A 833 -77.18 -12.19 14.82
C PRO A 833 -77.84 -11.35 15.92
N LEU A 834 -77.03 -10.75 16.81
CA LEU A 834 -77.50 -9.85 17.86
C LEU A 834 -78.26 -8.65 17.30
N ALA A 835 -77.68 -7.96 16.31
CA ALA A 835 -78.30 -6.80 15.68
C ALA A 835 -79.65 -7.14 15.05
N TYR A 836 -79.73 -8.27 14.34
CA TYR A 836 -80.98 -8.75 13.76
C TYR A 836 -82.04 -9.05 14.84
N THR A 837 -81.68 -9.75 15.92
CA THR A 837 -82.63 -10.04 17.02
C THR A 837 -83.11 -8.77 17.73
N VAL A 838 -82.22 -7.79 17.95
CA VAL A 838 -82.59 -6.50 18.55
C VAL A 838 -83.53 -5.70 17.62
N GLN A 839 -83.25 -5.72 16.32
CA GLN A 839 -84.10 -5.08 15.31
C GLN A 839 -85.50 -5.72 15.23
N GLU A 840 -85.58 -7.05 15.17
CA GLU A 840 -86.84 -7.80 15.19
C GLU A 840 -87.64 -7.50 16.46
N ASN A 841 -86.98 -7.44 17.62
CA ASN A 841 -87.65 -7.09 18.87
C ASN A 841 -88.22 -5.66 18.85
N ALA A 842 -87.45 -4.67 18.36
CA ALA A 842 -87.92 -3.29 18.24
C ALA A 842 -89.09 -3.16 17.24
N ARG A 843 -89.04 -3.85 16.09
CA ARG A 843 -90.15 -3.90 15.13
C ARG A 843 -91.39 -4.56 15.73
N GLY A 844 -91.21 -5.61 16.53
CA GLY A 844 -92.28 -6.23 17.29
C GLY A 844 -92.97 -5.26 18.24
N TRP A 845 -92.21 -4.43 18.96
CA TRP A 845 -92.77 -3.37 19.81
C TRP A 845 -93.55 -2.33 19.01
N VAL A 846 -93.04 -1.85 17.87
CA VAL A 846 -93.75 -0.92 16.97
C VAL A 846 -95.07 -1.52 16.49
N PHE A 847 -95.08 -2.79 16.08
CA PHE A 847 -96.29 -3.47 15.62
C PHE A 847 -97.33 -3.61 16.74
N SER A 848 -96.91 -4.04 17.93
CA SER A 848 -97.79 -4.18 19.09
C SER A 848 -98.39 -2.84 19.53
N LEU A 849 -97.58 -1.78 19.62
CA LEU A 849 -98.04 -0.41 19.94
C LEU A 849 -98.99 0.13 18.87
N GLY A 850 -98.68 -0.07 17.58
CA GLY A 850 -99.56 0.32 16.47
C GLY A 850 -100.91 -0.40 16.50
N LYS A 851 -100.93 -1.69 16.90
CA LYS A 851 -102.17 -2.44 17.09
C LYS A 851 -103.01 -1.89 18.23
N LEU A 852 -102.40 -1.59 19.39
CA LEU A 852 -103.09 -1.02 20.54
C LEU A 852 -103.66 0.37 20.24
N LEU A 853 -102.91 1.23 19.55
CA LEU A 853 -103.37 2.54 19.08
C LEU A 853 -104.58 2.40 18.14
N ASN A 854 -104.55 1.44 17.21
CA ASN A 854 -105.68 1.19 16.30
C ASN A 854 -106.92 0.67 17.02
N GLU A 855 -106.76 -0.15 18.06
CA GLU A 855 -107.87 -0.60 18.91
C GLU A 855 -108.47 0.57 19.69
N PHE A 856 -107.64 1.41 20.34
CA PHE A 856 -108.09 2.60 21.06
C PHE A 856 -108.77 3.64 20.15
N ALA A 857 -108.18 3.94 18.99
CA ALA A 857 -108.76 4.86 18.01
C ALA A 857 -110.09 4.34 17.45
N ARG A 858 -110.23 3.02 17.30
CA ARG A 858 -111.48 2.38 16.87
C ARG A 858 -112.56 2.51 17.94
N GLU A 859 -112.22 2.27 19.21
CA GLU A 859 -113.15 2.46 20.33
C GLU A 859 -113.60 3.92 20.46
N GLU A 860 -112.69 4.90 20.36
CA GLU A 860 -113.06 6.31 20.37
C GLU A 860 -113.91 6.69 19.14
N LEU A 861 -113.58 6.21 17.94
CA LEU A 861 -114.39 6.45 16.73
C LEU A 861 -115.82 5.91 16.88
N PHE A 862 -115.99 4.70 17.44
CA PHE A 862 -117.31 4.14 17.70
C PHE A 862 -118.06 4.96 18.76
N SER A 863 -117.41 5.37 19.84
CA SER A 863 -118.00 6.25 20.85
C SER A 863 -118.45 7.60 20.26
N LEU A 864 -117.61 8.21 19.42
CA LEU A 864 -117.88 9.51 18.80
C LEU A 864 -118.96 9.39 17.70
N GLN A 865 -119.02 8.25 16.99
CA GLN A 865 -120.09 7.92 16.07
C GLN A 865 -121.43 7.75 16.79
N GLU A 866 -121.45 7.10 17.97
CA GLU A 866 -122.62 7.01 18.82
C GLU A 866 -123.04 8.40 19.34
N GLU A 867 -122.11 9.23 19.80
CA GLU A 867 -122.39 10.60 20.26
C GLU A 867 -122.91 11.52 19.13
N LEU A 868 -122.35 11.44 17.92
CA LEU A 868 -122.84 12.19 16.76
C LEU A 868 -124.20 11.67 16.27
N GLN A 869 -124.45 10.36 16.33
CA GLN A 869 -125.77 9.80 16.08
C GLN A 869 -126.80 10.26 17.12
N VAL A 870 -126.39 10.57 18.35
CA VAL A 870 -127.30 11.16 19.36
C VAL A 870 -127.44 12.67 19.17
N GLY A 871 -126.35 13.38 18.83
CA GLY A 871 -126.33 14.85 18.67
C GLY A 871 -127.03 15.39 17.42
N VAL A 872 -127.01 14.65 16.31
CA VAL A 872 -127.76 15.01 15.08
C VAL A 872 -129.28 14.86 15.30
N PHE A 873 -129.70 14.00 16.24
CA PHE A 873 -131.11 13.89 16.66
C PHE A 873 -131.50 14.88 17.77
N GLY A 874 -130.56 15.66 18.32
CA GLY A 874 -130.81 16.63 19.40
C GLY A 874 -131.07 18.09 18.95
N SER A 875 -130.93 18.42 17.67
CA SER A 875 -130.97 19.83 17.18
C SER A 875 -131.99 20.12 16.08
N CYS A 876 -132.97 19.23 15.86
CA CYS A 876 -134.17 19.48 15.06
C CYS A 876 -135.37 18.76 15.70
N CYS A 877 -135.76 19.24 16.87
CA CYS A 877 -137.15 19.35 17.30
C CYS A 877 -137.43 20.82 17.58
#